data_AF-A0A5B0PQ09-F1
#
_entry.id   AF-A0A5B0PQ09-F1
#
_cell.length_a   1.000
_cell.length_b   1.000
_cell.length_c   1.000
_cell.angle_alpha   90.00
_cell.angle_beta   90.00
_cell.angle_gamma   90.00
#
_symmetry.space_group_name_H-M   'P 1'
#
loop_
_entity.id
_entity.type
_entity.pdbx_description
1 polymer ?
#
loop_
_entity_poly.entity_id
_entity_poly.type
_entity_poly.pdbx_seq_one_letter_code
_entity_poly.pdbx_strand_id
1 'polypeptide(L)'
;MNNRSTNRPRTKRPTTSLHTLLIILTIIQAQTWLVLGSKEQKFKAQGLFELADLGLNNLDGIIIAIGDSNADQFRDIFTLSSDQRSVNLHLWNHQLYQFVSVPENPVIPKTVGGFVITNIIATDINYDGRLDILVMGNSDPSDLEGTLKMEVWYGRDGTSFGPGIPIASSLAAHPLVLDSQGTMTMDLLGLPSSLPSVFKVWKNMASGSSHSNSSTPFSIADPPFNSPINCKLPNPHSSTFIDLDGDCLADIFLVCEDGAGDQSYQIWLNNKAAGFSLARRGNLPWGTKQVTFADMDRDGTIDMVLSVCPSPDTCKVHVAYNQQIPLCTSSHSAQPKCRDPQNLCTADPDFRFSFDSADSGFTTMDIAKLFPAFRLVTELTGSDFQGPSPVGVQTGDYNLDGYPDLLLIVAPMGGSSSGGIRGVPWLLESFGCTLDVCSGPETAKHRRTFRPLSNGAAALNTIQDAKSAFFLDINEDGSLDVVVQRHAPSASPSHPAARSVSVFKNNFFNDAFFLKAIMLNGACSSRCSGKDGHADYRPYGVNYAGATYKFTIQDTFGERRATAVGQVPFNIYASPTTPYSFFGLGRTNNYVENMYIGSTRHQGEHYINIEGLLPNSQLVVIPYQPSGVRSVGSWKKELYLHPADWIPWVSISLAIATLVLAVIVVVLHVNEKREDERERRRKAHTINFDAL
;
A
#
# COMPACT_ATOMS: atom_id res chain seq x y z
N MET A 1 59.67 -38.07 -52.56
CA MET A 1 59.53 -39.53 -52.71
C MET A 1 59.46 -40.15 -51.31
N ASN A 2 58.25 -40.42 -50.83
CA ASN A 2 57.69 -41.79 -50.70
C ASN A 2 58.59 -42.73 -49.86
N ASN A 3 58.18 -43.07 -48.63
CA ASN A 3 57.32 -44.24 -48.43
C ASN A 3 56.73 -44.34 -47.01
N ARG A 4 55.54 -44.95 -46.97
CA ARG A 4 54.66 -45.21 -45.82
C ARG A 4 55.24 -46.20 -44.82
N SER A 5 54.91 -46.04 -43.53
CA SER A 5 54.59 -47.16 -42.65
C SER A 5 53.38 -46.82 -41.76
N THR A 6 52.56 -47.83 -41.54
CA THR A 6 51.21 -47.81 -40.99
C THR A 6 51.22 -48.04 -39.47
N ASN A 7 50.34 -47.36 -38.72
CA ASN A 7 49.74 -47.94 -37.53
C ASN A 7 48.33 -47.36 -37.26
N ARG A 8 47.34 -48.26 -37.23
CA ARG A 8 45.96 -47.99 -36.78
C ARG A 8 45.93 -47.81 -35.26
N PRO A 9 44.96 -47.04 -34.75
CA PRO A 9 44.24 -47.47 -33.56
C PRO A 9 42.73 -47.64 -33.79
N ARG A 10 42.20 -48.58 -33.02
CA ARG A 10 40.84 -49.12 -32.97
C ARG A 10 39.77 -48.06 -32.71
N THR A 11 38.65 -48.17 -33.44
CA THR A 11 37.36 -47.60 -33.07
C THR A 11 36.84 -48.26 -31.79
N LYS A 12 36.73 -47.49 -30.70
CA LYS A 12 35.90 -47.85 -29.53
C LYS A 12 34.59 -47.06 -29.64
N ARG A 13 33.47 -47.78 -29.72
CA ARG A 13 32.13 -47.22 -29.47
C ARG A 13 32.09 -46.73 -28.01
N PRO A 14 31.57 -45.54 -27.69
CA PRO A 14 31.27 -45.19 -26.32
C PRO A 14 29.96 -45.87 -25.96
N THR A 15 30.03 -46.92 -25.14
CA THR A 15 28.90 -47.27 -24.26
C THR A 15 28.82 -46.20 -23.18
N THR A 16 28.16 -45.08 -23.48
CA THR A 16 27.74 -44.11 -22.47
C THR A 16 26.67 -44.79 -21.62
N SER A 17 27.16 -45.34 -20.52
CA SER A 17 26.45 -46.11 -19.52
C SER A 17 25.25 -45.33 -18.97
N LEU A 18 24.12 -46.03 -18.82
CA LEU A 18 22.93 -45.62 -18.09
C LEU A 18 23.26 -45.00 -16.71
N HIS A 19 24.42 -45.34 -16.12
CA HIS A 19 24.90 -44.79 -14.86
C HIS A 19 25.21 -43.29 -14.89
N THR A 20 25.68 -42.71 -16.01
CA THR A 20 25.92 -41.26 -16.06
C THR A 20 24.61 -40.48 -16.09
N LEU A 21 23.56 -41.02 -16.74
CA LEU A 21 22.22 -40.42 -16.74
C LEU A 21 21.55 -40.54 -15.36
N LEU A 22 21.75 -41.67 -14.67
CA LEU A 22 21.22 -41.90 -13.33
C LEU A 22 21.90 -41.01 -12.27
N ILE A 23 23.21 -40.78 -12.40
CA ILE A 23 23.96 -39.85 -11.52
C ILE A 23 23.56 -38.40 -11.78
N ILE A 24 23.30 -38.01 -13.03
CA ILE A 24 22.77 -36.67 -13.34
C ILE A 24 21.35 -36.52 -12.78
N LEU A 25 20.49 -37.55 -12.88
CA LEU A 25 19.15 -37.50 -12.27
C LEU A 25 19.19 -37.45 -10.74
N THR A 26 20.12 -38.15 -10.08
CA THR A 26 20.26 -38.10 -8.61
C THR A 26 20.92 -36.82 -8.12
N ILE A 27 21.82 -36.20 -8.91
CA ILE A 27 22.36 -34.86 -8.60
C ILE A 27 21.28 -33.78 -8.80
N ILE A 28 20.43 -33.90 -9.83
CA ILE A 28 19.25 -33.03 -10.02
C ILE A 28 18.26 -33.24 -8.86
N GLN A 29 17.99 -34.48 -8.44
CA GLN A 29 17.14 -34.74 -7.27
C GLN A 29 17.77 -34.23 -5.97
N ALA A 30 19.08 -34.41 -5.73
CA ALA A 30 19.74 -33.91 -4.53
C ALA A 30 19.80 -32.36 -4.50
N GLN A 31 19.95 -31.69 -5.64
CA GLN A 31 19.84 -30.24 -5.74
C GLN A 31 18.39 -29.75 -5.54
N THR A 32 17.38 -30.52 -5.95
CA THR A 32 15.98 -30.17 -5.65
C THR A 32 15.59 -30.38 -4.18
N TRP A 33 16.31 -31.22 -3.43
CA TRP A 33 16.07 -31.46 -2.00
C TRP A 33 16.89 -30.54 -1.08
N LEU A 34 17.99 -29.96 -1.55
CA LEU A 34 18.78 -28.93 -0.83
C LEU A 34 18.25 -27.50 -1.03
N VAL A 35 17.26 -27.30 -1.91
CA VAL A 35 16.53 -26.03 -2.15
C VAL A 35 15.11 -26.11 -1.59
N LEU A 36 14.94 -26.80 -0.46
CA LEU A 36 13.74 -26.67 0.37
C LEU A 36 13.95 -25.47 1.30
N GLY A 37 13.92 -24.27 0.72
CA GLY A 37 13.43 -23.10 1.45
C GLY A 37 12.02 -23.40 1.96
N SER A 38 11.61 -22.75 3.04
CA SER A 38 10.23 -22.78 3.52
C SER A 38 9.31 -22.48 2.35
N LYS A 39 8.64 -23.50 1.82
CA LYS A 39 7.63 -23.28 0.79
C LYS A 39 6.48 -22.53 1.43
N GLU A 40 5.96 -21.55 0.70
CA GLU A 40 4.70 -20.89 1.01
C GLU A 40 3.65 -21.91 1.50
N GLN A 41 3.06 -21.62 2.65
CA GLN A 41 2.03 -22.48 3.22
C GLN A 41 0.74 -22.31 2.43
N LYS A 42 0.31 -23.36 1.72
CA LYS A 42 -0.96 -23.39 0.99
C LYS A 42 -2.07 -24.01 1.83
N PHE A 43 -3.20 -23.32 1.94
CA PHE A 43 -4.35 -23.77 2.70
C PHE A 43 -5.51 -24.15 1.76
N LYS A 44 -6.19 -25.26 2.04
CA LYS A 44 -7.34 -25.71 1.24
C LYS A 44 -8.67 -25.09 1.68
N ALA A 45 -8.77 -24.72 2.95
CA ALA A 45 -9.98 -24.14 3.52
C ALA A 45 -9.94 -22.61 3.40
N GLN A 46 -11.12 -21.98 3.31
CA GLN A 46 -11.23 -20.52 3.35
C GLN A 46 -11.12 -20.01 4.79
N GLY A 47 -10.44 -18.88 4.96
CA GLY A 47 -10.28 -18.23 6.25
C GLY A 47 -8.95 -17.50 6.39
N LEU A 48 -8.77 -16.91 7.57
CA LEU A 48 -7.51 -16.38 8.06
C LEU A 48 -6.74 -17.50 8.78
N PHE A 49 -5.51 -17.74 8.34
CA PHE A 49 -4.64 -18.76 8.93
C PHE A 49 -3.39 -18.10 9.50
N GLU A 50 -3.12 -18.30 10.79
CA GLU A 50 -1.86 -17.85 11.38
C GLU A 50 -0.70 -18.57 10.68
N LEU A 51 0.21 -17.79 10.12
CA LEU A 51 1.43 -18.29 9.51
C LEU A 51 2.44 -18.66 10.60
N ALA A 52 3.26 -19.67 10.31
CA ALA A 52 4.42 -19.96 11.15
C ALA A 52 5.43 -18.79 11.10
N ASP A 53 6.46 -18.86 11.94
CA ASP A 53 7.49 -17.83 12.05
C ASP A 53 8.03 -17.36 10.69
N LEU A 54 7.75 -16.09 10.37
CA LEU A 54 8.28 -15.41 9.19
C LEU A 54 9.60 -14.70 9.50
N GLY A 55 10.41 -15.23 10.41
CA GLY A 55 11.65 -14.60 10.87
C GLY A 55 11.43 -13.47 11.88
N LEU A 56 10.25 -13.40 12.52
CA LEU A 56 9.83 -12.32 13.40
C LEU A 56 9.68 -12.74 14.87
N ASN A 57 9.83 -14.01 15.21
CA ASN A 57 9.66 -14.48 16.60
C ASN A 57 10.63 -13.83 17.60
N ASN A 58 11.84 -13.49 17.14
CA ASN A 58 12.87 -12.86 17.96
C ASN A 58 12.85 -11.32 17.83
N LEU A 59 11.78 -10.75 17.30
CA LEU A 59 11.65 -9.31 17.17
C LEU A 59 11.66 -8.64 18.55
N ASP A 60 12.59 -7.72 18.76
CA ASP A 60 12.68 -6.90 19.97
C ASP A 60 12.13 -5.50 19.71
N GLY A 61 10.80 -5.35 19.63
CA GLY A 61 10.17 -4.05 19.39
C GLY A 61 8.88 -4.09 18.59
N ILE A 62 8.55 -2.98 17.92
CA ILE A 62 7.35 -2.83 17.06
C ILE A 62 7.76 -2.70 15.59
N ILE A 63 6.93 -3.16 14.67
CA ILE A 63 6.94 -2.71 13.27
C ILE A 63 6.41 -1.28 13.25
N ILE A 64 7.23 -0.33 12.78
CA ILE A 64 6.92 1.10 12.81
C ILE A 64 6.74 1.69 11.41
N ALA A 65 7.37 1.13 10.39
CA ALA A 65 7.18 1.54 9.00
C ALA A 65 7.41 0.36 8.04
N ILE A 66 6.88 0.51 6.82
CA ILE A 66 6.96 -0.47 5.73
C ILE A 66 7.47 0.28 4.50
N GLY A 67 8.39 -0.32 3.76
CA GLY A 67 8.98 0.29 2.57
C GLY A 67 9.55 -0.75 1.62
N ASP A 68 10.28 -0.32 0.60
CA ASP A 68 11.13 -1.17 -0.22
C ASP A 68 12.52 -0.53 -0.20
N SER A 69 13.40 -1.05 0.66
CA SER A 69 14.68 -0.42 0.95
C SER A 69 15.73 -0.80 -0.09
N ASN A 70 15.70 -2.05 -0.57
CA ASN A 70 16.68 -2.62 -1.50
C ASN A 70 16.24 -2.53 -2.98
N ALA A 71 15.10 -1.93 -3.28
CA ALA A 71 14.51 -1.73 -4.60
C ALA A 71 14.19 -3.04 -5.35
N ASP A 72 13.77 -4.08 -4.63
CA ASP A 72 13.41 -5.39 -5.20
C ASP A 72 11.90 -5.58 -5.44
N GLN A 73 11.10 -4.53 -5.16
CA GLN A 73 9.64 -4.49 -5.27
C GLN A 73 8.88 -5.25 -4.17
N PHE A 74 9.56 -5.92 -3.24
CA PHE A 74 8.94 -6.53 -2.08
C PHE A 74 8.85 -5.55 -0.91
N ARG A 75 7.98 -5.85 0.07
CA ARG A 75 7.83 -4.99 1.25
C ARG A 75 8.79 -5.41 2.34
N ASP A 76 9.73 -4.53 2.62
CA ASP A 76 10.61 -4.59 3.78
C ASP A 76 9.94 -3.91 4.98
N ILE A 77 10.37 -4.27 6.17
CA ILE A 77 9.86 -3.70 7.41
C ILE A 77 10.97 -3.01 8.21
N PHE A 78 10.62 -1.85 8.75
CA PHE A 78 11.42 -1.14 9.75
C PHE A 78 10.82 -1.36 11.12
N THR A 79 11.66 -1.72 12.08
CA THR A 79 11.21 -2.03 13.43
C THR A 79 11.92 -1.15 14.45
N LEU A 80 11.15 -0.51 15.33
CA LEU A 80 11.65 0.30 16.43
C LEU A 80 11.91 -0.60 17.63
N SER A 81 13.11 -0.51 18.24
CA SER A 81 13.48 -1.32 19.40
C SER A 81 12.53 -1.13 20.58
N SER A 82 12.42 -2.13 21.45
CA SER A 82 11.48 -2.11 22.58
C SER A 82 11.70 -0.98 23.60
N ASP A 83 12.93 -0.45 23.70
CA ASP A 83 13.29 0.74 24.47
C ASP A 83 13.07 2.07 23.72
N GLN A 84 12.64 1.99 22.46
CA GLN A 84 12.42 3.10 21.53
C GLN A 84 13.68 3.96 21.26
N ARG A 85 14.86 3.35 21.19
CA ARG A 85 16.14 4.07 20.97
C ARG A 85 16.82 3.79 19.63
N SER A 86 16.45 2.72 18.94
CA SER A 86 17.11 2.28 17.71
C SER A 86 16.13 1.74 16.68
N VAL A 87 16.47 1.82 15.40
CA VAL A 87 15.66 1.27 14.31
C VAL A 87 16.44 0.15 13.62
N ASN A 88 15.78 -0.97 13.38
CA ASN A 88 16.28 -2.11 12.64
C ASN A 88 15.54 -2.24 11.30
N LEU A 89 16.20 -2.82 10.30
CA LEU A 89 15.65 -3.13 8.98
C LEU A 89 15.64 -4.65 8.75
N HIS A 90 14.53 -5.16 8.24
CA HIS A 90 14.39 -6.56 7.84
C HIS A 90 13.84 -6.63 6.42
N LEU A 91 14.56 -7.34 5.56
CA LEU A 91 14.22 -7.47 4.15
C LEU A 91 13.33 -8.68 3.91
N TRP A 92 12.31 -8.56 3.06
CA TRP A 92 11.51 -9.73 2.68
C TRP A 92 12.31 -10.64 1.74
N ASN A 93 12.53 -11.89 2.15
CA ASN A 93 13.15 -12.89 1.29
C ASN A 93 12.09 -13.85 0.74
N HIS A 94 11.63 -13.60 -0.48
CA HIS A 94 10.60 -14.40 -1.14
C HIS A 94 10.97 -15.89 -1.29
N GLN A 95 12.26 -16.23 -1.44
CA GLN A 95 12.70 -17.63 -1.57
C GLN A 95 12.66 -18.39 -0.24
N LEU A 96 12.95 -17.69 0.86
CA LEU A 96 12.89 -18.23 2.21
C LEU A 96 11.51 -18.06 2.85
N TYR A 97 10.62 -17.27 2.23
CA TYR A 97 9.30 -16.93 2.76
C TYR A 97 9.35 -16.37 4.19
N GLN A 98 10.30 -15.46 4.44
CA GLN A 98 10.52 -14.85 5.74
C GLN A 98 11.23 -13.50 5.61
N PHE A 99 11.10 -12.67 6.64
CA PHE A 99 11.91 -11.48 6.85
C PHE A 99 13.31 -11.86 7.34
N VAL A 100 14.33 -11.21 6.79
CA VAL A 100 15.74 -11.41 7.14
C VAL A 100 16.35 -10.07 7.56
N SER A 101 16.82 -10.00 8.79
CA SER A 101 17.53 -8.83 9.33
C SER A 101 18.77 -8.50 8.49
N VAL A 102 19.00 -7.22 8.21
CA VAL A 102 20.26 -6.79 7.58
C VAL A 102 21.44 -6.96 8.54
N PRO A 103 22.66 -7.25 8.05
CA PRO A 103 23.83 -7.49 8.89
C PRO A 103 24.24 -6.29 9.77
N GLU A 104 23.99 -5.07 9.31
CA GLU A 104 24.40 -3.82 9.97
C GLU A 104 23.34 -3.29 10.97
N ASN A 105 22.40 -4.12 11.40
CA ASN A 105 21.41 -3.71 12.38
C ASN A 105 22.05 -3.39 13.75
N PRO A 106 21.52 -2.38 14.47
CA PRO A 106 20.47 -1.44 14.06
C PRO A 106 20.97 -0.42 13.01
N VAL A 107 20.18 -0.22 11.95
CA VAL A 107 20.45 0.77 10.90
C VAL A 107 20.44 2.21 11.40
N ILE A 108 19.68 2.49 12.46
CA ILE A 108 19.76 3.72 13.25
C ILE A 108 20.11 3.31 14.68
N PRO A 109 21.40 3.29 15.05
CA PRO A 109 21.82 2.78 16.36
C PRO A 109 21.50 3.74 17.50
N LYS A 110 21.58 5.05 17.24
CA LYS A 110 21.34 6.09 18.22
C LYS A 110 21.07 7.42 17.52
N THR A 111 20.07 8.15 18.03
CA THR A 111 19.78 9.51 17.57
C THR A 111 20.81 10.52 18.08
N VAL A 112 21.06 11.59 17.33
CA VAL A 112 22.11 12.58 17.65
C VAL A 112 21.87 13.21 19.04
N GLY A 113 20.60 13.47 19.35
CA GLY A 113 20.16 14.04 20.63
C GLY A 113 19.81 13.02 21.71
N GLY A 114 19.97 11.71 21.45
CA GLY A 114 19.61 10.65 22.39
C GLY A 114 18.16 10.74 22.88
N PHE A 115 17.23 11.14 22.01
CA PHE A 115 15.80 11.22 22.31
C PHE A 115 15.12 9.85 22.12
N VAL A 116 13.93 9.68 22.69
CA VAL A 116 13.10 8.49 22.51
C VAL A 116 12.35 8.65 21.19
N ILE A 117 12.50 7.68 20.30
CA ILE A 117 11.87 7.71 18.97
C ILE A 117 10.38 7.40 19.14
N THR A 118 9.52 8.29 18.63
CA THR A 118 8.06 8.15 18.67
C THR A 118 7.46 7.91 17.29
N ASN A 119 8.19 8.22 16.21
CA ASN A 119 7.75 7.95 14.85
C ASN A 119 8.94 7.95 13.88
N ILE A 120 8.79 7.26 12.75
CA ILE A 120 9.68 7.42 11.59
C ILE A 120 8.84 7.57 10.32
N ILE A 121 9.37 8.28 9.34
CA ILE A 121 8.83 8.33 7.98
C ILE A 121 9.91 7.84 7.04
N ALA A 122 9.61 6.79 6.28
CA ALA A 122 10.49 6.26 5.24
C ALA A 122 10.09 6.85 3.89
N THR A 123 10.98 7.63 3.29
CA THR A 123 10.76 8.36 2.02
C THR A 123 12.09 8.83 1.44
N ASP A 124 12.15 9.10 0.14
CA ASP A 124 13.29 9.77 -0.47
C ASP A 124 13.26 11.28 -0.19
N ILE A 125 14.17 11.76 0.65
CA ILE A 125 14.25 13.14 1.13
C ILE A 125 15.22 13.95 0.27
N ASN A 126 16.36 13.35 -0.10
CA ASN A 126 17.37 14.01 -0.93
C ASN A 126 17.10 13.92 -2.44
N TYR A 127 16.00 13.26 -2.83
CA TYR A 127 15.52 13.06 -4.19
C TYR A 127 16.51 12.30 -5.09
N ASP A 128 17.23 11.32 -4.52
CA ASP A 128 18.19 10.49 -5.25
C ASP A 128 17.62 9.17 -5.76
N GLY A 129 16.40 8.80 -5.35
CA GLY A 129 15.74 7.55 -5.70
C GLY A 129 15.95 6.42 -4.71
N ARG A 130 16.48 6.70 -3.51
CA ARG A 130 16.58 5.74 -2.39
C ARG A 130 15.68 6.14 -1.25
N LEU A 131 15.33 5.14 -0.44
CA LEU A 131 14.57 5.35 0.77
C LEU A 131 15.49 5.97 1.85
N ASP A 132 15.14 7.16 2.33
CA ASP A 132 15.71 7.80 3.50
C ASP A 132 14.76 7.65 4.71
N ILE A 133 15.23 8.01 5.89
CA ILE A 133 14.42 7.98 7.11
C ILE A 133 14.42 9.35 7.79
N LEU A 134 13.23 9.92 8.00
CA LEU A 134 13.01 11.01 8.94
C LEU A 134 12.63 10.41 10.30
N VAL A 135 13.49 10.57 11.29
CA VAL A 135 13.29 10.10 12.66
C VAL A 135 12.74 11.23 13.51
N MET A 136 11.69 10.95 14.28
CA MET A 136 11.02 11.92 15.16
C MET A 136 10.92 11.38 16.58
N GLY A 137 11.06 12.26 17.57
CA GLY A 137 10.89 11.87 18.96
C GLY A 137 11.18 12.94 19.98
N ASN A 138 11.10 12.57 21.26
CA ASN A 138 11.12 13.52 22.38
C ASN A 138 12.16 13.10 23.42
N SER A 139 12.77 14.08 24.08
CA SER A 139 13.65 13.79 25.24
C SER A 139 12.84 13.33 26.45
N ASP A 140 11.62 13.86 26.61
CA ASP A 140 10.62 13.40 27.56
C ASP A 140 9.32 13.12 26.78
N PRO A 141 9.00 11.86 26.47
CA PRO A 141 7.77 11.49 25.77
C PRO A 141 6.49 11.71 26.58
N SER A 142 6.59 11.95 27.90
CA SER A 142 5.43 12.22 28.74
C SER A 142 4.98 13.68 28.67
N ASP A 143 5.85 14.58 28.21
CA ASP A 143 5.55 15.98 27.98
C ASP A 143 4.82 16.16 26.63
N LEU A 144 3.48 16.15 26.69
CA LEU A 144 2.60 16.32 25.53
C LEU A 144 2.65 17.72 24.90
N GLU A 145 3.24 18.70 25.59
CA GLU A 145 3.49 20.06 25.08
C GLU A 145 4.97 20.28 24.72
N GLY A 146 5.79 19.24 24.83
CA GLY A 146 7.22 19.28 24.62
C GLY A 146 7.64 19.54 23.17
N THR A 147 8.95 19.48 22.93
CA THR A 147 9.51 19.66 21.59
C THR A 147 9.75 18.33 20.90
N LEU A 148 9.23 18.19 19.68
CA LEU A 148 9.51 17.05 18.81
C LEU A 148 10.83 17.30 18.07
N LYS A 149 11.86 16.57 18.49
CA LYS A 149 13.15 16.54 17.81
C LYS A 149 13.05 15.70 16.54
N MET A 150 13.74 16.15 15.50
CA MET A 150 13.69 15.53 14.19
C MET A 150 15.09 15.46 13.58
N GLU A 151 15.39 14.36 12.89
CA GLU A 151 16.66 14.17 12.19
C GLU A 151 16.48 13.27 10.96
N VAL A 152 17.29 13.52 9.93
CA VAL A 152 17.25 12.79 8.65
C VAL A 152 18.43 11.85 8.52
N TRP A 153 18.17 10.62 8.07
CA TRP A 153 19.16 9.58 7.81
C TRP A 153 19.06 9.17 6.34
N TYR A 154 20.05 9.52 5.53
CA TYR A 154 20.03 9.21 4.10
C TYR A 154 20.38 7.75 3.81
N GLY A 155 19.62 7.08 2.95
CA GLY A 155 19.90 5.73 2.48
C GLY A 155 21.14 5.70 1.57
N ARG A 156 21.96 4.64 1.68
CA ARG A 156 23.19 4.52 0.88
C ARG A 156 23.10 3.46 -0.20
N ASP A 157 22.77 2.24 0.21
CA ASP A 157 22.78 1.06 -0.65
C ASP A 157 21.52 0.19 -0.53
N GLY A 158 20.53 0.68 0.22
CA GLY A 158 19.29 -0.04 0.52
C GLY A 158 19.36 -0.94 1.75
N THR A 159 20.53 -1.05 2.38
CA THR A 159 20.72 -1.81 3.64
C THR A 159 21.39 -1.01 4.75
N SER A 160 22.06 0.09 4.40
CA SER A 160 22.76 0.99 5.32
C SER A 160 22.34 2.46 5.13
N PHE A 161 22.52 3.25 6.20
CA PHE A 161 22.13 4.65 6.26
C PHE A 161 23.30 5.54 6.72
N GLY A 162 23.32 6.79 6.24
CA GLY A 162 24.27 7.82 6.65
C GLY A 162 24.02 8.33 8.07
N PRO A 163 24.95 9.11 8.65
CA PRO A 163 24.78 9.66 9.99
C PRO A 163 23.57 10.60 10.05
N GLY A 164 22.85 10.59 11.17
CA GLY A 164 21.70 11.46 11.41
C GLY A 164 22.04 12.95 11.30
N ILE A 165 21.21 13.67 10.55
CA ILE A 165 21.31 15.12 10.34
C ILE A 165 20.15 15.79 11.09
N PRO A 166 20.40 16.47 12.23
CA PRO A 166 19.35 17.18 12.95
C PRO A 166 18.73 18.28 12.11
N ILE A 167 17.40 18.40 12.17
CA ILE A 167 16.64 19.48 11.53
C ILE A 167 15.89 20.29 12.59
N ALA A 168 15.35 21.45 12.21
CA ALA A 168 14.59 22.30 13.14
C ALA A 168 13.45 21.50 13.79
N SER A 169 13.32 21.60 15.11
CA SER A 169 12.31 20.85 15.88
C SER A 169 10.90 21.41 15.67
N SER A 170 9.90 20.54 15.74
CA SER A 170 8.49 20.90 15.82
C SER A 170 8.05 21.02 17.28
N LEU A 171 6.86 21.54 17.53
CA LEU A 171 6.11 21.25 18.75
C LEU A 171 5.77 19.75 18.83
N ALA A 172 5.19 19.30 19.94
CA ALA A 172 4.88 17.89 20.18
C ALA A 172 3.97 17.26 19.11
N ALA A 173 3.07 18.05 18.50
CA ALA A 173 2.32 17.61 17.33
C ALA A 173 3.26 17.37 16.15
N HIS A 174 3.19 16.17 15.60
CA HIS A 174 3.99 15.80 14.44
C HIS A 174 3.55 16.63 13.21
N PRO A 175 4.48 17.02 12.33
CA PRO A 175 4.11 17.78 11.15
C PRO A 175 3.44 16.88 10.10
N LEU A 176 2.48 17.44 9.36
CA LEU A 176 1.84 16.80 8.21
C LEU A 176 2.82 16.72 7.04
N VAL A 177 2.89 15.56 6.39
CA VAL A 177 3.65 15.39 5.15
C VAL A 177 2.83 15.83 3.94
N LEU A 178 3.45 16.59 3.04
CA LEU A 178 2.83 17.07 1.79
C LEU A 178 3.89 17.41 0.74
N ASP A 179 3.47 17.67 -0.50
CA ASP A 179 4.30 18.33 -1.52
C ASP A 179 3.75 19.74 -1.75
N SER A 180 4.29 20.71 -1.00
CA SER A 180 3.82 22.10 -1.04
C SER A 180 4.39 22.88 -2.23
N GLN A 181 5.46 22.35 -2.83
CA GLN A 181 6.19 22.99 -3.92
C GLN A 181 5.76 22.48 -5.31
N GLY A 182 5.02 21.37 -5.35
CA GLY A 182 4.64 20.68 -6.58
C GLY A 182 5.85 20.09 -7.31
N THR A 183 6.87 19.69 -6.54
CA THR A 183 8.14 19.18 -7.04
C THR A 183 8.28 17.67 -6.84
N MET A 184 7.24 17.02 -6.31
CA MET A 184 7.22 15.61 -5.91
C MET A 184 8.20 15.26 -4.77
N THR A 185 8.75 16.27 -4.10
CA THR A 185 9.57 16.08 -2.90
C THR A 185 8.72 16.25 -1.66
N MET A 186 9.06 15.48 -0.63
CA MET A 186 8.40 15.57 0.66
C MET A 186 8.77 16.86 1.40
N ASP A 187 7.78 17.71 1.66
CA ASP A 187 7.81 18.82 2.63
C ASP A 187 7.06 18.43 3.91
N LEU A 188 7.23 19.22 4.98
CA LEU A 188 6.46 19.05 6.23
C LEU A 188 5.74 20.34 6.61
N LEU A 189 4.45 20.30 6.92
CA LEU A 189 3.65 21.42 7.43
C LEU A 189 3.38 21.23 8.94
N GLY A 190 3.73 22.21 9.75
CA GLY A 190 3.50 22.13 11.19
C GLY A 190 3.91 23.39 11.94
N LEU A 191 4.17 23.25 13.24
CA LEU A 191 4.48 24.36 14.14
C LEU A 191 5.92 24.22 14.66
N PRO A 192 6.89 25.00 14.15
CA PRO A 192 8.26 24.96 14.65
C PRO A 192 8.33 25.36 16.12
N SER A 193 9.18 24.71 16.90
CA SER A 193 9.35 25.04 18.33
C SER A 193 9.87 26.47 18.57
N SER A 194 10.55 27.05 17.58
CA SER A 194 11.01 28.45 17.60
C SER A 194 9.89 29.47 17.35
N LEU A 195 8.75 29.05 16.82
CA LEU A 195 7.62 29.91 16.43
C LEU A 195 6.28 29.22 16.82
N PRO A 196 5.97 29.09 18.12
CA PRO A 196 4.98 28.15 18.67
C PRO A 196 3.49 28.44 18.38
N SER A 197 3.17 29.26 17.39
CA SER A 197 1.78 29.57 17.00
C SER A 197 1.61 29.92 15.52
N VAL A 198 2.66 29.74 14.73
CA VAL A 198 2.65 30.09 13.31
C VAL A 198 2.99 28.84 12.52
N PHE A 199 2.04 28.39 11.69
CA PHE A 199 2.32 27.31 10.76
C PHE A 199 3.46 27.71 9.82
N LYS A 200 4.41 26.79 9.67
CA LYS A 200 5.51 26.89 8.73
C LYS A 200 5.64 25.58 7.98
N VAL A 201 6.38 25.66 6.88
CA VAL A 201 6.79 24.49 6.13
C VAL A 201 8.29 24.27 6.32
N TRP A 202 8.67 23.04 6.67
CA TRP A 202 10.01 22.53 6.43
C TRP A 202 10.09 22.23 4.94
N LYS A 203 10.56 23.23 4.20
CA LYS A 203 10.66 23.23 2.75
C LYS A 203 11.88 22.42 2.34
N ASN A 204 11.65 21.34 1.61
CA ASN A 204 12.69 20.46 1.11
C ASN A 204 13.54 21.19 0.05
N MET A 205 14.85 21.07 0.19
CA MET A 205 15.84 21.76 -0.64
C MET A 205 16.38 20.91 -1.80
N ALA A 206 15.95 19.65 -1.94
CA ALA A 206 16.47 18.69 -2.91
C ALA A 206 16.09 19.02 -4.38
N SER A 207 14.85 19.42 -4.65
CA SER A 207 14.33 19.58 -6.02
C SER A 207 14.43 21.01 -6.58
N GLY A 208 15.52 21.71 -6.26
CA GLY A 208 15.82 23.03 -6.80
C GLY A 208 16.75 23.00 -8.03
N SER A 209 16.57 23.92 -8.98
CA SER A 209 17.48 24.15 -10.13
C SER A 209 18.89 24.62 -9.75
N SER A 210 19.16 24.72 -8.45
CA SER A 210 20.49 24.86 -7.88
C SER A 210 20.55 23.78 -6.80
N HIS A 211 21.40 22.76 -6.98
CA HIS A 211 21.79 21.90 -5.87
C HIS A 211 22.32 22.83 -4.78
N SER A 212 21.48 23.12 -3.79
CA SER A 212 21.89 24.03 -2.74
C SER A 212 23.01 23.30 -2.01
N ASN A 213 24.19 23.92 -1.90
CA ASN A 213 25.28 23.41 -1.05
C ASN A 213 24.91 23.49 0.45
N SER A 214 23.61 23.53 0.79
CA SER A 214 23.11 23.53 2.15
C SER A 214 23.42 22.18 2.79
N SER A 215 23.99 22.23 3.99
CA SER A 215 24.20 21.05 4.82
C SER A 215 22.90 20.51 5.44
N THR A 216 21.79 21.26 5.37
CA THR A 216 20.50 20.87 5.95
C THR A 216 19.48 20.48 4.85
N PRO A 217 18.75 19.35 5.01
CA PRO A 217 17.75 18.90 4.04
C PRO A 217 16.57 19.87 3.86
N PHE A 218 16.23 20.59 4.94
CA PHE A 218 15.07 21.48 4.99
C PHE A 218 15.44 22.91 5.36
N SER A 219 14.62 23.86 4.89
CA SER A 219 14.60 25.24 5.35
C SER A 219 13.21 25.61 5.86
N ILE A 220 13.12 26.43 6.92
CA ILE A 220 11.82 26.89 7.43
C ILE A 220 11.33 28.04 6.55
N ALA A 221 10.14 27.89 5.97
CA ALA A 221 9.51 28.86 5.09
C ALA A 221 8.03 29.09 5.46
N ASP A 222 7.45 30.18 4.95
CA ASP A 222 6.01 30.39 5.01
C ASP A 222 5.27 29.34 4.15
N PRO A 223 4.17 28.79 4.66
CA PRO A 223 3.36 27.84 3.90
C PRO A 223 2.68 28.57 2.73
N PRO A 224 2.52 27.96 1.55
CA PRO A 224 1.94 28.61 0.37
C PRO A 224 0.41 28.67 0.47
N PHE A 225 -0.13 29.29 1.52
CA PHE A 225 -1.56 29.39 1.79
C PHE A 225 -2.03 30.81 1.47
N ASN A 226 -3.20 30.93 0.83
CA ASN A 226 -3.73 32.22 0.38
C ASN A 226 -4.33 33.03 1.54
N SER A 227 -4.55 32.40 2.69
CA SER A 227 -5.02 33.01 3.93
C SER A 227 -4.37 32.35 5.14
N PRO A 228 -4.27 33.05 6.30
CA PRO A 228 -3.71 32.47 7.52
C PRO A 228 -4.44 31.20 7.97
N ILE A 229 -3.68 30.24 8.49
CA ILE A 229 -4.22 29.01 9.07
C ILE A 229 -4.61 29.30 10.52
N ASN A 230 -5.90 29.55 10.75
CA ASN A 230 -6.45 29.71 12.09
C ASN A 230 -6.87 28.34 12.64
N CYS A 231 -5.90 27.57 13.11
CA CYS A 231 -6.11 26.20 13.58
C CYS A 231 -5.15 25.92 14.73
N LYS A 232 -5.64 25.41 15.87
CA LYS A 232 -4.77 24.81 16.87
C LYS A 232 -4.63 23.33 16.54
N LEU A 233 -3.42 22.88 16.18
CA LEU A 233 -3.19 21.49 15.81
C LEU A 233 -3.24 20.60 17.06
N PRO A 234 -4.17 19.62 17.16
CA PRO A 234 -4.20 18.72 18.31
C PRO A 234 -3.01 17.74 18.28
N ASN A 235 -2.69 17.17 19.44
CA ASN A 235 -1.68 16.13 19.58
C ASN A 235 -2.26 14.94 20.37
N PRO A 236 -2.57 13.80 19.72
CA PRO A 236 -2.41 13.50 18.30
C PRO A 236 -3.48 14.14 17.39
N HIS A 237 -3.24 14.14 16.07
CA HIS A 237 -4.21 14.54 15.04
C HIS A 237 -4.23 13.56 13.85
N SER A 238 -5.26 13.67 13.00
CA SER A 238 -5.44 12.85 11.78
C SER A 238 -5.45 13.71 10.50
N SER A 239 -4.63 14.75 10.47
CA SER A 239 -4.49 15.59 9.28
C SER A 239 -3.85 14.79 8.15
N THR A 240 -4.29 14.99 6.91
CA THR A 240 -3.84 14.19 5.76
C THR A 240 -3.75 15.03 4.48
N PHE A 241 -3.09 14.48 3.47
CA PHE A 241 -2.92 15.06 2.14
C PHE A 241 -3.55 14.12 1.10
N ILE A 242 -4.78 14.42 0.67
CA ILE A 242 -5.63 13.54 -0.15
C ILE A 242 -6.63 14.35 -0.99
N ASP A 243 -7.01 13.87 -2.17
CA ASP A 243 -8.01 14.52 -3.05
C ASP A 243 -9.41 14.44 -2.43
N LEU A 244 -10.02 15.61 -2.17
CA LEU A 244 -11.34 15.71 -1.54
C LEU A 244 -12.41 16.36 -2.40
N ASP A 245 -12.06 17.04 -3.49
CA ASP A 245 -13.03 17.64 -4.43
C ASP A 245 -13.20 16.85 -5.74
N GLY A 246 -12.37 15.82 -5.94
CA GLY A 246 -12.46 14.85 -7.03
C GLY A 246 -11.75 15.27 -8.31
N ASP A 247 -10.84 16.23 -8.26
CA ASP A 247 -10.04 16.71 -9.40
C ASP A 247 -8.73 15.92 -9.63
N CYS A 248 -8.48 14.87 -8.85
CA CYS A 248 -7.26 14.06 -8.84
C CYS A 248 -6.00 14.80 -8.36
N LEU A 249 -6.13 15.93 -7.68
CA LEU A 249 -5.06 16.66 -7.02
C LEU A 249 -5.23 16.53 -5.50
N ALA A 250 -4.18 16.17 -4.78
CA ALA A 250 -4.30 16.06 -3.33
C ALA A 250 -4.46 17.43 -2.66
N ASP A 251 -5.44 17.50 -1.77
CA ASP A 251 -5.79 18.63 -0.91
C ASP A 251 -5.33 18.40 0.52
N ILE A 252 -5.39 19.44 1.35
CA ILE A 252 -5.03 19.34 2.76
C ILE A 252 -6.29 19.25 3.61
N PHE A 253 -6.42 18.17 4.37
CA PHE A 253 -7.36 18.06 5.48
C PHE A 253 -6.62 18.33 6.80
N LEU A 254 -7.01 19.39 7.51
CA LEU A 254 -6.48 19.73 8.84
C LEU A 254 -7.53 19.48 9.91
N VAL A 255 -7.15 18.76 10.98
CA VAL A 255 -7.92 18.71 12.22
C VAL A 255 -7.49 19.84 13.13
N CYS A 256 -8.46 20.55 13.71
CA CYS A 256 -8.26 21.67 14.60
C CYS A 256 -8.91 21.41 15.96
N GLU A 257 -8.29 21.88 17.03
CA GLU A 257 -8.84 21.87 18.39
C GLU A 257 -9.47 23.24 18.71
N ASP A 258 -10.75 23.25 19.07
CA ASP A 258 -11.51 24.48 19.37
C ASP A 258 -11.64 24.75 20.88
N GLY A 259 -11.01 23.91 21.71
CA GLY A 259 -11.03 23.98 23.17
C GLY A 259 -12.02 23.00 23.80
N ALA A 260 -11.81 22.67 25.09
CA ALA A 260 -12.64 21.73 25.86
C ALA A 260 -12.85 20.33 25.23
N GLY A 261 -11.95 19.93 24.32
CA GLY A 261 -12.03 18.66 23.59
C GLY A 261 -12.90 18.70 22.33
N ASP A 262 -13.46 19.86 21.97
CA ASP A 262 -14.13 20.05 20.69
C ASP A 262 -13.11 20.12 19.56
N GLN A 263 -13.43 19.46 18.45
CA GLN A 263 -12.61 19.44 17.25
C GLN A 263 -13.41 19.88 16.03
N SER A 264 -12.75 20.60 15.15
CA SER A 264 -13.23 20.93 13.82
C SER A 264 -12.24 20.46 12.76
N TYR A 265 -12.63 20.60 11.50
CA TYR A 265 -11.75 20.36 10.38
C TYR A 265 -11.76 21.54 9.42
N GLN A 266 -10.67 21.66 8.66
CA GLN A 266 -10.51 22.57 7.54
C GLN A 266 -10.04 21.80 6.31
N ILE A 267 -10.62 22.09 5.16
CA ILE A 267 -10.21 21.54 3.86
C ILE A 267 -9.65 22.68 3.02
N TRP A 268 -8.39 22.53 2.61
CA TRP A 268 -7.67 23.51 1.80
C TRP A 268 -7.36 22.91 0.43
N LEU A 269 -7.98 23.47 -0.60
CA LEU A 269 -7.80 23.00 -1.97
C LEU A 269 -6.45 23.43 -2.54
N ASN A 270 -5.83 22.52 -3.27
CA ASN A 270 -4.55 22.76 -3.93
C ASN A 270 -4.73 23.50 -5.25
N ASN A 271 -4.34 24.77 -5.33
CA ASN A 271 -4.38 25.54 -6.58
C ASN A 271 -3.02 25.57 -7.29
N LYS A 272 -2.20 24.53 -7.08
CA LYS A 272 -0.86 24.39 -7.64
C LYS A 272 0.02 25.59 -7.26
N ALA A 273 0.62 26.25 -8.26
CA ALA A 273 1.47 27.43 -8.06
C ALA A 273 0.75 28.62 -7.40
N ALA A 274 -0.59 28.66 -7.39
CA ALA A 274 -1.36 29.70 -6.72
C ALA A 274 -1.55 29.44 -5.21
N GLY A 275 -1.08 28.29 -4.70
CA GLY A 275 -1.14 27.94 -3.28
C GLY A 275 -2.43 27.24 -2.85
N PHE A 276 -2.60 27.08 -1.54
CA PHE A 276 -3.74 26.41 -0.92
C PHE A 276 -4.81 27.41 -0.48
N SER A 277 -6.06 27.17 -0.87
CA SER A 277 -7.20 28.02 -0.51
C SER A 277 -8.21 27.27 0.36
N LEU A 278 -8.67 27.90 1.44
CA LEU A 278 -9.69 27.32 2.31
C LEU A 278 -11.01 27.15 1.55
N ALA A 279 -11.50 25.93 1.42
CA ALA A 279 -12.75 25.62 0.73
C ALA A 279 -13.87 25.18 1.66
N ARG A 280 -13.55 24.40 2.71
CA ARG A 280 -14.54 23.92 3.68
C ARG A 280 -14.02 24.00 5.11
N ARG A 281 -14.98 24.13 6.01
CA ARG A 281 -14.80 23.95 7.46
C ARG A 281 -16.05 23.30 8.02
N GLY A 282 -15.89 22.51 9.07
CA GLY A 282 -17.02 21.92 9.78
C GLY A 282 -16.58 21.39 11.13
N ASN A 283 -17.56 21.10 11.98
CA ASN A 283 -17.30 20.52 13.28
C ASN A 283 -17.23 19.01 13.15
N LEU A 284 -16.26 18.38 13.80
CA LEU A 284 -16.22 16.94 13.95
C LEU A 284 -17.15 16.53 15.10
N PRO A 285 -17.72 15.31 15.09
CA PRO A 285 -18.49 14.80 16.22
C PRO A 285 -17.70 14.84 17.53
N TRP A 286 -18.37 15.21 18.63
CA TRP A 286 -17.71 15.29 19.94
C TRP A 286 -17.10 13.94 20.35
N GLY A 287 -15.83 13.97 20.76
CA GLY A 287 -15.08 12.76 21.12
C GLY A 287 -14.43 12.04 19.93
N THR A 288 -14.33 12.68 18.76
CA THR A 288 -13.52 12.16 17.64
C THR A 288 -12.11 11.82 18.10
N LYS A 289 -11.65 10.62 17.74
CA LYS A 289 -10.31 10.11 18.08
C LYS A 289 -9.42 10.05 16.85
N GLN A 290 -9.90 9.44 15.78
CA GLN A 290 -9.16 9.33 14.53
C GLN A 290 -10.11 9.49 13.32
N VAL A 291 -9.58 10.07 12.26
CA VAL A 291 -10.18 10.13 10.93
C VAL A 291 -9.28 9.40 9.93
N THR A 292 -9.84 8.44 9.21
CA THR A 292 -9.21 7.73 8.08
C THR A 292 -10.05 7.96 6.82
N PHE A 293 -9.52 7.72 5.62
CA PHE A 293 -10.18 8.05 4.37
C PHE A 293 -10.22 6.85 3.42
N ALA A 294 -11.38 6.60 2.81
CA ALA A 294 -11.59 5.57 1.80
C ALA A 294 -12.91 5.81 1.05
N ASP A 295 -13.02 5.39 -0.20
CA ASP A 295 -14.29 5.37 -0.94
C ASP A 295 -15.13 4.18 -0.45
N MET A 296 -16.04 4.43 0.49
CA MET A 296 -16.70 3.37 1.26
C MET A 296 -17.89 2.76 0.54
N ASP A 297 -18.48 3.45 -0.43
CA ASP A 297 -19.63 2.98 -1.19
C ASP A 297 -19.48 3.02 -2.71
N ARG A 298 -18.25 3.23 -3.18
CA ARG A 298 -17.84 3.05 -4.57
C ARG A 298 -18.57 4.01 -5.50
N ASP A 299 -18.67 5.26 -5.06
CA ASP A 299 -19.23 6.38 -5.84
C ASP A 299 -18.14 7.23 -6.52
N GLY A 300 -16.86 6.89 -6.31
CA GLY A 300 -15.72 7.59 -6.88
C GLY A 300 -15.33 8.86 -6.11
N THR A 301 -15.75 8.96 -4.84
CA THR A 301 -15.38 10.04 -3.92
C THR A 301 -14.72 9.47 -2.67
N ILE A 302 -13.87 10.26 -2.02
CA ILE A 302 -13.14 9.83 -0.81
C ILE A 302 -13.95 10.24 0.42
N ASP A 303 -14.43 9.24 1.18
CA ASP A 303 -15.22 9.44 2.40
C ASP A 303 -14.35 9.50 3.66
N MET A 304 -14.91 9.98 4.77
CA MET A 304 -14.29 9.94 6.09
C MET A 304 -14.80 8.76 6.91
N VAL A 305 -13.89 7.98 7.48
CA VAL A 305 -14.15 6.96 8.50
C VAL A 305 -13.69 7.49 9.85
N LEU A 306 -14.62 7.73 10.77
CA LEU A 306 -14.35 8.35 12.07
C LEU A 306 -14.56 7.38 13.22
N SER A 307 -13.61 7.32 14.14
CA SER A 307 -13.83 6.74 15.47
C SER A 307 -14.21 7.86 16.44
N VAL A 308 -15.36 7.72 17.10
CA VAL A 308 -15.95 8.77 17.95
C VAL A 308 -16.29 8.16 19.30
N CYS A 309 -15.56 8.57 20.34
CA CYS A 309 -15.68 8.08 21.72
C CYS A 309 -15.91 9.25 22.70
N PRO A 310 -17.17 9.72 22.84
CA PRO A 310 -17.65 10.61 23.91
C PRO A 310 -17.16 10.22 25.32
N SER A 311 -17.10 8.92 25.60
CA SER A 311 -16.47 8.36 26.80
C SER A 311 -15.71 7.09 26.42
N PRO A 312 -14.78 6.60 27.26
CA PRO A 312 -13.99 5.41 26.94
C PRO A 312 -14.82 4.16 26.61
N ASP A 313 -16.02 4.03 27.20
CA ASP A 313 -16.90 2.87 27.01
C ASP A 313 -18.06 3.14 26.02
N THR A 314 -18.22 4.38 25.54
CA THR A 314 -19.26 4.76 24.58
C THR A 314 -18.60 5.22 23.29
N CYS A 315 -18.37 4.26 22.39
CA CYS A 315 -17.70 4.49 21.11
C CYS A 315 -18.61 4.13 19.93
N LYS A 316 -18.47 4.90 18.86
CA LYS A 316 -19.11 4.67 17.57
C LYS A 316 -18.06 4.76 16.47
N VAL A 317 -18.28 4.01 15.40
CA VAL A 317 -17.57 4.20 14.14
C VAL A 317 -18.54 4.76 13.13
N HIS A 318 -18.13 5.80 12.43
CA HIS A 318 -18.98 6.49 11.48
C HIS A 318 -18.34 6.56 10.10
N VAL A 319 -19.17 6.54 9.07
CA VAL A 319 -18.77 6.85 7.70
C VAL A 319 -19.48 8.13 7.29
N ALA A 320 -18.74 9.23 7.13
CA ALA A 320 -19.25 10.47 6.57
C ALA A 320 -18.94 10.53 5.08
N TYR A 321 -19.97 10.41 4.26
CA TYR A 321 -19.84 10.33 2.81
C TYR A 321 -19.56 11.70 2.20
N ASN A 322 -18.61 11.75 1.28
CA ASN A 322 -18.26 12.96 0.54
C ASN A 322 -19.30 13.22 -0.55
N GLN A 323 -20.24 14.11 -0.27
CA GLN A 323 -21.32 14.41 -1.19
C GLN A 323 -20.79 15.24 -2.36
N GLN A 324 -20.58 14.60 -3.51
CA GLN A 324 -20.21 15.26 -4.77
C GLN A 324 -21.19 14.94 -5.91
N ILE A 325 -20.96 15.56 -7.06
CA ILE A 325 -21.60 15.20 -8.32
C ILE A 325 -21.44 13.68 -8.59
N PRO A 326 -22.54 12.98 -8.91
CA PRO A 326 -22.50 11.53 -9.11
C PRO A 326 -21.85 11.17 -10.45
N LEU A 327 -21.46 9.91 -10.63
CA LEU A 327 -21.07 9.37 -11.93
C LEU A 327 -22.26 9.36 -12.90
N CYS A 328 -22.04 9.76 -14.16
CA CYS A 328 -23.09 9.72 -15.17
C CYS A 328 -23.52 8.27 -15.50
N THR A 329 -24.82 8.00 -15.42
CA THR A 329 -25.40 6.66 -15.66
C THR A 329 -25.76 6.38 -17.13
N SER A 330 -25.89 7.42 -17.96
CA SER A 330 -26.17 7.28 -19.40
C SER A 330 -25.54 8.42 -20.21
N SER A 331 -25.07 8.12 -21.43
CA SER A 331 -24.50 9.10 -22.37
C SER A 331 -25.53 10.08 -22.96
N HIS A 332 -26.82 9.83 -22.72
CA HIS A 332 -27.93 10.58 -23.28
C HIS A 332 -29.04 10.76 -22.24
N SER A 333 -29.00 11.83 -21.46
CA SER A 333 -30.21 12.46 -20.90
C SER A 333 -29.84 13.76 -20.17
N ALA A 334 -30.83 14.64 -20.05
CA ALA A 334 -30.79 15.91 -19.31
C ALA A 334 -30.62 15.69 -17.78
N GLN A 335 -29.54 15.02 -17.37
CA GLN A 335 -29.23 14.77 -15.97
C GLN A 335 -28.70 16.05 -15.30
N PRO A 336 -28.89 16.20 -13.97
CA PRO A 336 -28.12 17.17 -13.19
C PRO A 336 -26.62 16.95 -13.41
N LYS A 337 -25.81 17.99 -13.11
CA LYS A 337 -24.35 17.97 -13.25
C LYS A 337 -23.78 16.65 -12.67
N CYS A 338 -23.25 15.79 -13.54
CA CYS A 338 -22.67 14.49 -13.22
C CYS A 338 -21.25 14.41 -13.80
N ARG A 339 -20.45 13.48 -13.29
CA ARG A 339 -19.06 13.23 -13.71
C ARG A 339 -19.03 12.24 -14.87
N ASP A 340 -18.44 12.65 -15.99
CA ASP A 340 -18.27 11.80 -17.17
C ASP A 340 -17.26 10.68 -16.88
N PRO A 341 -17.56 9.40 -17.15
CA PRO A 341 -16.59 8.31 -17.08
C PRO A 341 -15.29 8.53 -17.88
N GLN A 342 -15.32 9.37 -18.91
CA GLN A 342 -14.15 9.77 -19.72
C GLN A 342 -13.48 11.05 -19.20
N ASN A 343 -13.94 11.59 -18.06
CA ASN A 343 -13.35 12.75 -17.40
C ASN A 343 -13.56 12.72 -15.88
N LEU A 344 -12.99 11.72 -15.22
CA LEU A 344 -13.19 11.50 -13.78
C LEU A 344 -12.49 12.54 -12.89
N CYS A 345 -11.41 13.16 -13.36
CA CYS A 345 -10.68 14.23 -12.66
C CYS A 345 -11.34 15.59 -12.87
N THR A 346 -12.62 15.67 -12.49
CA THR A 346 -13.41 16.91 -12.53
C THR A 346 -13.77 17.31 -11.12
N ALA A 347 -13.23 18.46 -10.70
CA ALA A 347 -13.54 19.10 -9.42
C ALA A 347 -15.04 19.31 -9.23
N ASP A 348 -15.53 18.99 -8.04
CA ASP A 348 -16.84 19.45 -7.60
C ASP A 348 -16.71 20.62 -6.62
N PRO A 349 -16.98 21.87 -7.04
CA PRO A 349 -16.88 23.02 -6.15
C PRO A 349 -17.91 22.99 -5.01
N ASP A 350 -18.92 22.12 -5.05
CA ASP A 350 -19.99 22.00 -4.07
C ASP A 350 -19.81 20.79 -3.13
N PHE A 351 -18.68 20.08 -3.22
CA PHE A 351 -18.38 18.92 -2.36
C PHE A 351 -18.58 19.22 -0.88
N ARG A 352 -19.11 18.29 -0.09
CA ARG A 352 -19.33 18.52 1.35
C ARG A 352 -19.47 17.24 2.15
N PHE A 353 -19.15 17.34 3.43
CA PHE A 353 -19.44 16.33 4.44
C PHE A 353 -20.62 16.82 5.29
N SER A 354 -21.55 15.92 5.60
CA SER A 354 -22.65 16.19 6.53
C SER A 354 -22.70 15.10 7.58
N PHE A 355 -22.76 15.52 8.84
CA PHE A 355 -22.97 14.62 9.98
C PHE A 355 -24.45 14.52 10.37
N ASP A 356 -25.34 15.02 9.51
CA ASP A 356 -26.78 14.89 9.69
C ASP A 356 -27.29 13.57 9.09
N SER A 357 -27.84 12.72 9.96
CA SER A 357 -28.46 11.45 9.59
C SER A 357 -29.65 11.60 8.63
N ALA A 358 -30.33 12.74 8.59
CA ALA A 358 -31.48 12.95 7.72
C ALA A 358 -31.12 12.95 6.22
N ASP A 359 -29.90 13.35 5.87
CA ASP A 359 -29.47 13.56 4.49
C ASP A 359 -28.74 12.36 3.87
N SER A 360 -28.66 11.21 4.57
CA SER A 360 -27.82 10.04 4.20
C SER A 360 -26.36 10.43 3.87
N GLY A 361 -25.89 11.52 4.49
CA GLY A 361 -24.49 11.94 4.45
C GLY A 361 -23.63 11.15 5.42
N PHE A 362 -24.22 10.29 6.24
CA PHE A 362 -23.57 9.68 7.37
C PHE A 362 -24.19 8.34 7.77
N THR A 363 -23.37 7.29 7.85
CA THR A 363 -23.74 5.99 8.47
C THR A 363 -23.09 5.86 9.84
N THR A 364 -23.82 5.33 10.81
CA THR A 364 -23.32 5.12 12.19
C THR A 364 -23.35 3.65 12.60
N MET A 365 -22.23 3.17 13.12
CA MET A 365 -22.13 1.89 13.81
C MET A 365 -21.87 2.09 15.29
N ASP A 366 -22.67 1.41 16.11
CA ASP A 366 -22.50 1.42 17.55
C ASP A 366 -21.65 0.22 17.99
N ILE A 367 -20.47 0.49 18.58
CA ILE A 367 -19.55 -0.56 19.02
C ILE A 367 -20.20 -1.44 20.09
N ALA A 368 -21.03 -0.87 20.97
CA ALA A 368 -21.70 -1.64 22.02
C ALA A 368 -22.76 -2.60 21.46
N LYS A 369 -23.32 -2.32 20.27
CA LYS A 369 -24.24 -3.23 19.58
C LYS A 369 -23.51 -4.38 18.91
N LEU A 370 -22.35 -4.11 18.30
CA LEU A 370 -21.55 -5.13 17.62
C LEU A 370 -20.80 -6.03 18.60
N PHE A 371 -20.27 -5.44 19.67
CA PHE A 371 -19.46 -6.14 20.67
C PHE A 371 -19.97 -5.83 22.09
N PRO A 372 -21.04 -6.52 22.55
CA PRO A 372 -21.54 -6.35 23.91
C PRO A 372 -20.44 -6.63 24.94
N ALA A 373 -20.25 -5.72 25.90
CA ALA A 373 -19.21 -5.74 26.94
C ALA A 373 -17.77 -5.39 26.48
N PHE A 374 -17.57 -4.91 25.25
CA PHE A 374 -16.29 -4.41 24.79
C PHE A 374 -16.34 -2.94 24.41
N ARG A 375 -15.21 -2.24 24.58
CA ARG A 375 -14.98 -0.88 24.12
C ARG A 375 -13.97 -0.85 22.98
N LEU A 376 -14.04 0.17 22.13
CA LEU A 376 -13.03 0.38 21.08
C LEU A 376 -11.70 0.81 21.71
N VAL A 377 -10.59 0.26 21.22
CA VAL A 377 -9.25 0.73 21.56
C VAL A 377 -8.88 1.84 20.58
N THR A 378 -8.67 3.05 21.09
CA THR A 378 -8.36 4.23 20.25
C THR A 378 -6.97 4.81 20.49
N GLU A 379 -6.27 4.35 21.52
CA GLU A 379 -4.91 4.77 21.86
C GLU A 379 -4.25 3.73 22.77
N LEU A 380 -2.92 3.66 22.73
CA LEU A 380 -2.09 2.90 23.67
C LEU A 380 -1.70 3.75 24.88
N THR A 381 -1.44 3.11 26.01
CA THR A 381 -0.96 3.78 27.22
C THR A 381 0.56 3.94 27.23
N GLY A 382 1.09 4.84 28.06
CA GLY A 382 2.53 5.05 28.24
C GLY A 382 3.33 3.79 28.63
N SER A 383 2.66 2.81 29.26
CA SER A 383 3.24 1.49 29.57
C SER A 383 3.43 0.59 28.35
N ASP A 384 2.66 0.83 27.30
CA ASP A 384 2.69 0.08 26.05
C ASP A 384 3.55 0.80 24.99
N PHE A 385 3.62 2.14 25.01
CA PHE A 385 4.43 2.92 24.09
C PHE A 385 4.72 4.30 24.70
N GLN A 386 5.97 4.75 24.64
CA GLN A 386 6.35 6.09 25.10
C GLN A 386 5.99 7.13 24.05
N GLY A 387 5.12 8.07 24.41
CA GLY A 387 4.60 9.12 23.54
C GLY A 387 3.19 8.81 23.00
N PRO A 388 2.57 9.75 22.26
CA PRO A 388 1.26 9.53 21.67
C PRO A 388 1.26 8.35 20.69
N SER A 389 0.32 7.42 20.86
CA SER A 389 0.16 6.24 19.99
C SER A 389 -1.33 5.96 19.80
N PRO A 390 -2.00 6.68 18.88
CA PRO A 390 -3.39 6.41 18.55
C PRO A 390 -3.51 5.02 17.88
N VAL A 391 -4.58 4.31 18.20
CA VAL A 391 -4.93 3.03 17.58
C VAL A 391 -6.09 3.28 16.65
N GLY A 392 -5.80 3.17 15.37
CA GLY A 392 -6.75 3.52 14.32
C GLY A 392 -7.62 2.39 13.82
N VAL A 393 -8.75 2.75 13.22
CA VAL A 393 -9.53 1.83 12.38
C VAL A 393 -8.85 1.78 11.02
N GLN A 394 -8.42 0.57 10.63
CA GLN A 394 -7.77 0.33 9.34
C GLN A 394 -8.83 0.00 8.30
N THR A 395 -8.67 0.56 7.10
CA THR A 395 -9.51 0.28 5.93
C THR A 395 -8.76 -0.61 4.95
N GLY A 396 -9.40 -1.66 4.45
CA GLY A 396 -8.81 -2.52 3.43
C GLY A 396 -9.84 -3.51 2.90
N ASP A 397 -9.81 -3.79 1.60
CA ASP A 397 -10.75 -4.72 0.95
C ASP A 397 -10.17 -6.15 1.00
N TYR A 398 -10.52 -6.91 2.04
CA TYR A 398 -9.92 -8.24 2.25
C TYR A 398 -10.52 -9.28 1.30
N ASN A 399 -11.75 -9.06 0.81
CA ASN A 399 -12.49 -10.01 -0.01
C ASN A 399 -12.45 -9.67 -1.51
N LEU A 400 -11.84 -8.54 -1.86
CA LEU A 400 -11.64 -7.99 -3.20
C LEU A 400 -12.95 -7.57 -3.90
N ASP A 401 -14.05 -7.35 -3.16
CA ASP A 401 -15.37 -7.07 -3.73
C ASP A 401 -15.53 -5.62 -4.26
N GLY A 402 -14.51 -4.77 -4.02
CA GLY A 402 -14.45 -3.37 -4.37
C GLY A 402 -15.01 -2.43 -3.32
N TYR A 403 -15.31 -2.92 -2.12
CA TYR A 403 -15.74 -2.13 -0.97
C TYR A 403 -14.76 -2.32 0.19
N PRO A 404 -14.15 -1.23 0.72
CA PRO A 404 -13.26 -1.36 1.85
C PRO A 404 -13.96 -1.95 3.09
N ASP A 405 -13.29 -2.90 3.76
CA ASP A 405 -13.66 -3.47 5.05
C ASP A 405 -12.91 -2.78 6.19
N LEU A 406 -13.27 -3.06 7.45
CA LEU A 406 -12.64 -2.47 8.62
C LEU A 406 -11.92 -3.50 9.48
N LEU A 407 -10.70 -3.17 9.88
CA LEU A 407 -9.96 -3.89 10.92
C LEU A 407 -9.79 -2.97 12.14
N LEU A 408 -10.29 -3.42 13.29
CA LEU A 408 -10.27 -2.66 14.54
C LEU A 408 -9.89 -3.54 15.73
N ILE A 409 -9.57 -2.90 16.86
CA ILE A 409 -9.25 -3.60 18.12
C ILE A 409 -10.26 -3.18 19.18
N VAL A 410 -10.83 -4.16 19.89
CA VAL A 410 -11.71 -3.93 21.04
C VAL A 410 -11.13 -4.53 22.31
N ALA A 411 -11.46 -3.97 23.47
CA ALA A 411 -11.02 -4.47 24.78
C ALA A 411 -12.21 -4.63 25.73
N PRO A 412 -12.19 -5.60 26.66
CA PRO A 412 -13.27 -5.75 27.65
C PRO A 412 -13.48 -4.46 28.46
N MET A 413 -14.75 -4.08 28.67
CA MET A 413 -15.11 -2.97 29.56
C MET A 413 -14.77 -3.32 31.01
N GLY A 414 -14.42 -2.31 31.83
CA GLY A 414 -14.17 -2.49 33.26
C GLY A 414 -12.87 -3.24 33.63
N GLY A 415 -11.99 -3.54 32.67
CA GLY A 415 -10.67 -4.09 32.95
C GLY A 415 -9.78 -3.11 33.72
N SER A 416 -9.05 -3.61 34.73
CA SER A 416 -8.12 -2.80 35.53
C SER A 416 -7.03 -2.18 34.65
N SER A 417 -6.90 -0.86 34.70
CA SER A 417 -5.90 -0.06 33.97
C SER A 417 -4.44 -0.33 34.37
N SER A 418 -4.21 -1.21 35.36
CA SER A 418 -2.89 -1.54 35.91
C SER A 418 -2.06 -2.53 35.07
N GLY A 419 -2.61 -3.13 34.01
CA GLY A 419 -1.97 -4.21 33.24
C GLY A 419 -1.78 -3.96 31.73
N GLY A 420 -1.92 -2.72 31.27
CA GLY A 420 -1.89 -2.37 29.84
C GLY A 420 -3.15 -2.83 29.08
N ILE A 421 -3.30 -2.38 27.83
CA ILE A 421 -4.49 -2.72 27.02
C ILE A 421 -4.41 -4.16 26.52
N ARG A 422 -5.45 -4.97 26.78
CA ARG A 422 -5.58 -6.34 26.25
C ARG A 422 -6.65 -6.36 25.17
N GLY A 423 -6.21 -6.11 23.94
CA GLY A 423 -7.08 -5.96 22.77
C GLY A 423 -7.36 -7.27 22.04
N VAL A 424 -8.54 -7.37 21.46
CA VAL A 424 -8.96 -8.43 20.53
C VAL A 424 -9.15 -7.78 19.15
N PRO A 425 -8.39 -8.19 18.13
CA PRO A 425 -8.57 -7.69 16.77
C PRO A 425 -9.82 -8.31 16.13
N TRP A 426 -10.58 -7.50 15.40
CA TRP A 426 -11.76 -7.94 14.66
C TRP A 426 -11.73 -7.38 13.24
N LEU A 427 -11.99 -8.25 12.28
CA LEU A 427 -12.27 -7.91 10.89
C LEU A 427 -13.80 -7.77 10.72
N LEU A 428 -14.24 -6.63 10.20
CA LEU A 428 -15.65 -6.32 9.95
C LEU A 428 -15.87 -6.19 8.44
N GLU A 429 -16.73 -7.06 7.91
CA GLU A 429 -17.10 -7.11 6.50
C GLU A 429 -18.07 -5.99 6.15
N SER A 430 -17.80 -5.28 5.05
CA SER A 430 -18.64 -4.24 4.47
C SER A 430 -19.81 -4.82 3.68
N PHE A 431 -21.04 -4.43 4.01
CA PHE A 431 -22.24 -4.85 3.29
C PHE A 431 -23.20 -3.69 3.04
N GLY A 432 -24.03 -3.82 2.01
CA GLY A 432 -25.02 -2.80 1.66
C GLY A 432 -26.07 -2.64 2.77
N CYS A 433 -26.37 -1.38 3.13
CA CYS A 433 -27.38 -1.05 4.15
C CYS A 433 -28.75 -1.62 3.82
N THR A 434 -29.37 -2.30 4.77
CA THR A 434 -30.79 -2.69 4.72
C THR A 434 -31.62 -1.84 5.68
N LEU A 435 -32.94 -1.79 5.48
CA LEU A 435 -33.88 -1.04 6.33
C LEU A 435 -33.90 -1.52 7.80
N ASP A 436 -33.35 -2.72 8.08
CA ASP A 436 -33.24 -3.25 9.43
C ASP A 436 -32.11 -2.58 10.24
N VAL A 437 -31.11 -2.02 9.55
CA VAL A 437 -29.88 -1.50 10.16
C VAL A 437 -29.70 0.00 9.90
N CYS A 438 -30.15 0.48 8.74
CA CYS A 438 -29.97 1.87 8.29
C CYS A 438 -31.32 2.52 7.97
N SER A 439 -31.32 3.84 7.80
CA SER A 439 -32.50 4.62 7.40
C SER A 439 -32.86 4.40 5.92
N GLY A 440 -34.11 4.70 5.55
CA GLY A 440 -34.57 4.66 4.16
C GLY A 440 -33.70 5.48 3.19
N PRO A 441 -33.31 6.73 3.52
CA PRO A 441 -32.38 7.51 2.70
C PRO A 441 -31.01 6.85 2.50
N GLU A 442 -30.43 6.23 3.52
CA GLU A 442 -29.14 5.52 3.41
C GLU A 442 -29.24 4.31 2.47
N THR A 443 -30.28 3.50 2.62
CA THR A 443 -30.54 2.36 1.72
C THR A 443 -30.79 2.82 0.28
N ALA A 444 -31.53 3.92 0.08
CA ALA A 444 -31.80 4.46 -1.25
C ALA A 444 -30.55 4.98 -1.98
N LYS A 445 -29.54 5.43 -1.22
CA LYS A 445 -28.22 5.84 -1.75
C LYS A 445 -27.19 4.70 -1.80
N HIS A 446 -27.59 3.46 -1.54
CA HIS A 446 -26.69 2.29 -1.52
C HIS A 446 -25.52 2.45 -0.53
N ARG A 447 -25.73 3.19 0.57
CA ARG A 447 -24.72 3.35 1.62
C ARG A 447 -24.41 2.00 2.27
N ARG A 448 -23.28 1.94 2.98
CA ARG A 448 -22.75 0.69 3.54
C ARG A 448 -22.66 0.73 5.05
N THR A 449 -22.74 -0.44 5.63
CA THR A 449 -22.53 -0.70 7.05
C THR A 449 -21.73 -1.99 7.20
N PHE A 450 -21.42 -2.40 8.42
CA PHE A 450 -20.45 -3.46 8.66
C PHE A 450 -20.90 -4.45 9.70
N ARG A 451 -20.44 -5.69 9.56
CA ARG A 451 -20.71 -6.79 10.49
C ARG A 451 -19.42 -7.54 10.84
N PRO A 452 -19.25 -8.01 12.08
CA PRO A 452 -18.09 -8.83 12.44
C PRO A 452 -18.03 -10.09 11.57
N LEU A 453 -16.86 -10.39 11.02
CA LEU A 453 -16.64 -11.59 10.22
C LEU A 453 -16.65 -12.82 11.13
N SER A 454 -17.73 -13.62 11.06
CA SER A 454 -17.91 -14.78 11.94
C SER A 454 -17.25 -16.06 11.39
N ASN A 455 -17.20 -16.21 10.06
CA ASN A 455 -16.69 -17.41 9.40
C ASN A 455 -15.27 -17.16 8.90
N GLY A 456 -14.34 -18.08 9.20
CA GLY A 456 -12.96 -17.99 8.74
C GLY A 456 -12.07 -17.03 9.54
N ALA A 457 -12.59 -16.20 10.45
CA ALA A 457 -11.79 -15.28 11.28
C ALA A 457 -11.42 -15.83 12.67
N ALA A 458 -11.73 -17.10 12.97
CA ALA A 458 -11.57 -17.67 14.29
C ALA A 458 -10.12 -17.56 14.82
N ALA A 459 -9.12 -17.77 13.96
CA ALA A 459 -7.71 -17.66 14.35
C ALA A 459 -7.37 -16.23 14.84
N LEU A 460 -7.80 -15.21 14.10
CA LEU A 460 -7.60 -13.81 14.46
C LEU A 460 -8.28 -13.46 15.80
N ASN A 461 -9.53 -13.89 15.98
CA ASN A 461 -10.34 -13.55 17.15
C ASN A 461 -9.89 -14.26 18.44
N THR A 462 -8.96 -15.23 18.37
CA THR A 462 -8.38 -15.86 19.56
C THR A 462 -7.30 -15.01 20.23
N ILE A 463 -6.79 -14.00 19.53
CA ILE A 463 -5.82 -13.05 20.08
C ILE A 463 -6.50 -12.17 21.13
N GLN A 464 -5.91 -12.08 22.33
CA GLN A 464 -6.46 -11.31 23.46
C GLN A 464 -5.52 -10.21 23.96
N ASP A 465 -4.40 -10.02 23.29
CA ASP A 465 -3.30 -9.16 23.70
C ASP A 465 -2.78 -8.30 22.54
N ALA A 466 -3.64 -8.02 21.55
CA ALA A 466 -3.32 -7.14 20.43
C ALA A 466 -3.14 -5.69 20.91
N LYS A 467 -2.12 -5.02 20.34
CA LYS A 467 -1.79 -3.60 20.53
C LYS A 467 -2.00 -2.79 19.26
N SER A 468 -1.68 -3.36 18.10
CA SER A 468 -1.99 -2.80 16.79
C SER A 468 -2.22 -3.92 15.79
N ALA A 469 -2.99 -3.62 14.74
CA ALA A 469 -3.26 -4.54 13.64
C ALA A 469 -3.38 -3.74 12.35
N PHE A 470 -2.87 -4.26 11.24
CA PHE A 470 -2.91 -3.60 9.93
C PHE A 470 -2.89 -4.60 8.79
N PHE A 471 -3.32 -4.16 7.60
CA PHE A 471 -3.28 -4.95 6.37
C PHE A 471 -1.91 -4.84 5.68
N LEU A 472 -1.45 -5.95 5.12
CA LEU A 472 -0.24 -6.01 4.31
C LEU A 472 -0.34 -7.17 3.33
N ASP A 473 -0.13 -6.93 2.04
CA ASP A 473 0.13 -8.00 1.07
C ASP A 473 1.60 -8.40 1.18
N ILE A 474 1.89 -9.38 2.05
CA ILE A 474 3.26 -9.71 2.50
C ILE A 474 4.08 -10.36 1.39
N ASN A 475 3.46 -11.29 0.67
CA ASN A 475 4.15 -12.05 -0.37
C ASN A 475 3.99 -11.44 -1.77
N GLU A 476 3.37 -10.27 -1.86
CA GLU A 476 3.00 -9.64 -3.14
C GLU A 476 2.17 -10.64 -3.98
N ASP A 477 1.19 -11.31 -3.38
CA ASP A 477 0.35 -12.34 -4.01
C ASP A 477 -1.06 -11.84 -4.36
N GLY A 478 -1.35 -10.56 -4.05
CA GLY A 478 -2.63 -9.95 -4.37
C GLY A 478 -3.71 -10.18 -3.32
N SER A 479 -3.34 -10.60 -2.11
CA SER A 479 -4.24 -10.75 -0.98
C SER A 479 -3.81 -9.85 0.18
N LEU A 480 -4.77 -9.22 0.86
CA LEU A 480 -4.49 -8.45 2.07
C LEU A 480 -4.42 -9.38 3.26
N ASP A 481 -3.20 -9.74 3.68
CA ASP A 481 -2.95 -10.43 4.94
C ASP A 481 -3.10 -9.47 6.13
N VAL A 482 -3.25 -10.03 7.33
CA VAL A 482 -3.39 -9.25 8.57
C VAL A 482 -2.17 -9.46 9.46
N VAL A 483 -1.48 -8.37 9.81
CA VAL A 483 -0.38 -8.37 10.78
C VAL A 483 -0.90 -7.85 12.11
N VAL A 484 -0.67 -8.58 13.20
CA VAL A 484 -1.04 -8.18 14.56
C VAL A 484 0.20 -8.07 15.43
N GLN A 485 0.43 -6.89 15.99
CA GLN A 485 1.48 -6.66 16.98
C GLN A 485 0.87 -6.83 18.38
N ARG A 486 1.39 -7.80 19.12
CA ARG A 486 0.83 -8.29 20.39
C ARG A 486 1.75 -7.93 21.56
N HIS A 487 1.19 -7.86 22.75
CA HIS A 487 1.96 -7.69 23.98
C HIS A 487 3.03 -8.79 24.11
N ALA A 488 4.30 -8.42 24.34
CA ALA A 488 5.35 -9.41 24.57
C ALA A 488 5.30 -9.97 26.01
N PRO A 489 5.56 -11.27 26.23
CA PRO A 489 5.71 -11.82 27.58
C PRO A 489 6.82 -11.17 28.41
N SER A 490 7.86 -10.65 27.73
CA SER A 490 9.03 -9.98 28.31
C SER A 490 8.85 -8.46 28.52
N ALA A 491 7.66 -7.91 28.29
CA ALA A 491 7.42 -6.48 28.45
C ALA A 491 7.78 -6.01 29.88
N SER A 492 8.57 -4.95 29.95
CA SER A 492 9.08 -4.34 31.17
C SER A 492 8.88 -2.83 31.08
N PRO A 493 8.79 -2.08 32.20
CA PRO A 493 8.78 -0.62 32.17
C PRO A 493 9.97 0.01 31.41
N SER A 494 11.11 -0.70 31.33
CA SER A 494 12.27 -0.27 30.54
C SER A 494 12.17 -0.56 29.03
N HIS A 495 11.21 -1.39 28.63
CA HIS A 495 10.99 -1.87 27.26
C HIS A 495 9.49 -1.83 26.90
N PRO A 496 8.85 -0.65 26.95
CA PRO A 496 7.39 -0.54 26.78
C PRO A 496 6.93 -0.98 25.38
N ALA A 497 7.75 -0.73 24.35
CA ALA A 497 7.43 -1.10 22.97
C ALA A 497 7.76 -2.57 22.62
N ALA A 498 8.02 -3.45 23.59
CA ALA A 498 8.23 -4.87 23.32
C ALA A 498 6.96 -5.51 22.71
N ARG A 499 7.09 -6.19 21.57
CA ARG A 499 5.98 -6.93 20.94
C ARG A 499 6.38 -8.33 20.51
N SER A 500 5.37 -9.19 20.40
CA SER A 500 5.41 -10.36 19.53
C SER A 500 4.55 -10.07 18.29
N VAL A 501 4.87 -10.67 17.14
CA VAL A 501 4.13 -10.46 15.89
C VAL A 501 3.46 -11.76 15.48
N SER A 502 2.15 -11.72 15.27
CA SER A 502 1.38 -12.78 14.63
C SER A 502 0.94 -12.30 13.25
N VAL A 503 1.10 -13.15 12.24
CA VAL A 503 0.72 -12.85 10.85
C VAL A 503 -0.35 -13.84 10.41
N PHE A 504 -1.44 -13.35 9.85
CA PHE A 504 -2.56 -14.15 9.37
C PHE A 504 -2.68 -14.05 7.86
N LYS A 505 -2.43 -15.15 7.16
CA LYS A 505 -2.64 -15.25 5.72
C LYS A 505 -4.12 -15.18 5.39
N ASN A 506 -4.49 -14.32 4.46
CA ASN A 506 -5.82 -14.25 3.89
C ASN A 506 -5.98 -15.30 2.78
N ASN A 507 -6.74 -16.36 3.08
CA ASN A 507 -6.99 -17.46 2.14
C ASN A 507 -8.47 -17.54 1.73
N PHE A 508 -9.17 -16.41 1.65
CA PHE A 508 -10.53 -16.37 1.11
C PHE A 508 -10.50 -16.45 -0.43
N PHE A 509 -11.04 -17.54 -1.00
CA PHE A 509 -11.17 -17.69 -2.44
C PHE A 509 -12.42 -16.98 -2.95
N ASN A 510 -12.27 -15.71 -3.31
CA ASN A 510 -13.34 -14.96 -3.97
C ASN A 510 -13.11 -14.97 -5.47
N ASP A 511 -14.19 -15.13 -6.24
CA ASP A 511 -14.19 -14.89 -7.67
C ASP A 511 -14.17 -13.38 -7.89
N ALA A 512 -13.04 -12.73 -7.61
CA ALA A 512 -12.89 -11.29 -7.66
C ALA A 512 -11.44 -10.94 -8.00
N PHE A 513 -11.24 -9.73 -8.52
CA PHE A 513 -9.94 -9.28 -8.97
C PHE A 513 -9.44 -8.13 -8.11
N PHE A 514 -8.12 -7.91 -8.12
CA PHE A 514 -7.50 -6.76 -7.46
C PHE A 514 -6.70 -5.93 -8.46
N LEU A 515 -6.38 -4.70 -8.06
CA LEU A 515 -5.30 -3.94 -8.64
C LEU A 515 -4.46 -3.33 -7.52
N LYS A 516 -3.15 -3.28 -7.74
CA LYS A 516 -2.19 -2.64 -6.84
C LYS A 516 -1.52 -1.51 -7.60
N ALA A 517 -1.42 -0.33 -7.01
CA ALA A 517 -0.80 0.81 -7.67
C ALA A 517 0.16 1.55 -6.74
N ILE A 518 1.30 1.99 -7.27
CA ILE A 518 2.22 2.88 -6.59
C ILE A 518 2.71 3.97 -7.54
N MET A 519 2.65 5.23 -7.08
CA MET A 519 3.29 6.36 -7.73
C MET A 519 4.56 6.70 -6.97
N LEU A 520 5.66 6.76 -7.71
CA LEU A 520 6.95 7.13 -7.16
C LEU A 520 7.13 8.66 -7.16
N ASN A 521 8.14 9.14 -6.45
CA ASN A 521 8.45 10.58 -6.41
C ASN A 521 9.05 11.14 -7.72
N GLY A 522 9.45 10.28 -8.66
CA GLY A 522 10.00 10.72 -9.95
C GLY A 522 11.44 11.27 -9.89
N ALA A 523 12.26 10.83 -8.92
CA ALA A 523 13.69 11.15 -8.84
C ALA A 523 14.44 10.80 -10.15
N CYS A 524 14.12 9.65 -10.74
CA CYS A 524 14.77 9.14 -11.95
C CYS A 524 13.75 8.50 -12.90
N SER A 525 14.10 8.40 -14.17
CA SER A 525 13.17 7.88 -15.18
C SER A 525 12.98 6.36 -15.17
N SER A 526 13.97 5.58 -14.72
CA SER A 526 13.91 4.11 -14.63
C SER A 526 15.08 3.59 -13.81
N ARG A 527 16.29 4.11 -14.08
CA ARG A 527 17.46 3.90 -13.25
C ARG A 527 18.01 5.22 -12.73
N CYS A 528 18.42 5.23 -11.48
CA CYS A 528 19.18 6.27 -10.85
C CYS A 528 20.66 5.98 -10.98
N SER A 529 21.46 7.02 -11.19
CA SER A 529 22.91 6.91 -11.30
C SER A 529 23.49 6.53 -9.94
N GLY A 530 24.29 5.47 -9.89
CA GLY A 530 25.08 5.16 -8.70
C GLY A 530 26.10 6.26 -8.39
N LYS A 531 26.30 6.55 -7.10
CA LYS A 531 27.37 7.44 -6.60
C LYS A 531 28.35 6.61 -5.77
N ASP A 532 29.56 7.14 -5.55
CA ASP A 532 30.57 6.59 -4.63
C ASP A 532 30.95 5.11 -4.87
N GLY A 533 30.96 4.69 -6.14
CA GLY A 533 31.32 3.32 -6.53
C GLY A 533 30.17 2.31 -6.49
N HIS A 534 28.96 2.73 -6.12
CA HIS A 534 27.76 1.90 -6.22
C HIS A 534 27.25 1.82 -7.66
N ALA A 535 26.63 0.70 -8.02
CA ALA A 535 26.01 0.51 -9.34
C ALA A 535 24.70 1.32 -9.47
N ASP A 536 24.30 1.56 -10.72
CA ASP A 536 22.97 2.10 -11.03
C ASP A 536 21.87 1.18 -10.49
N TYR A 537 20.82 1.79 -9.96
CA TYR A 537 19.75 1.10 -9.24
C TYR A 537 18.38 1.59 -9.71
N ARG A 538 17.33 0.85 -9.38
CA ARG A 538 15.94 1.24 -9.67
C ARG A 538 15.34 1.97 -8.46
N PRO A 539 14.44 2.94 -8.66
CA PRO A 539 13.89 3.73 -7.55
C PRO A 539 12.62 3.09 -6.92
N TYR A 540 12.43 1.78 -6.94
CA TYR A 540 11.14 1.18 -6.54
C TYR A 540 10.77 1.36 -5.06
N GLY A 541 11.73 1.76 -4.23
CA GLY A 541 11.52 2.13 -2.84
C GLY A 541 10.81 3.45 -2.58
N VAL A 542 10.74 4.37 -3.56
CA VAL A 542 10.44 5.78 -3.28
C VAL A 542 8.98 6.14 -3.49
N ASN A 543 8.18 5.90 -2.48
CA ASN A 543 6.78 6.32 -2.41
C ASN A 543 6.64 7.85 -2.36
N TYR A 544 5.45 8.32 -2.72
CA TYR A 544 5.09 9.73 -2.75
C TYR A 544 3.70 9.95 -2.13
N ALA A 545 3.49 11.02 -1.35
CA ALA A 545 2.19 11.31 -0.77
C ALA A 545 1.30 12.15 -1.67
N GLY A 546 0.01 11.84 -1.65
CA GLY A 546 -0.99 12.61 -2.38
C GLY A 546 -1.15 12.15 -3.83
N ALA A 547 -0.72 10.93 -4.17
CA ALA A 547 -1.15 10.32 -5.42
C ALA A 547 -2.64 9.97 -5.33
N THR A 548 -3.35 10.15 -6.43
CA THR A 548 -4.77 9.81 -6.50
C THR A 548 -5.02 8.83 -7.64
N TYR A 549 -5.76 7.77 -7.37
CA TYR A 549 -6.20 6.79 -8.35
C TYR A 549 -7.71 6.84 -8.46
N LYS A 550 -8.22 7.10 -9.67
CA LYS A 550 -9.65 7.19 -9.91
C LYS A 550 -10.00 6.44 -11.18
N PHE A 551 -10.90 5.47 -11.10
CA PHE A 551 -11.22 4.62 -12.25
C PHE A 551 -12.68 4.23 -12.27
N THR A 552 -13.14 3.80 -13.43
CA THR A 552 -14.44 3.15 -13.56
C THR A 552 -14.28 1.72 -14.00
N ILE A 553 -15.16 0.87 -13.48
CA ILE A 553 -15.25 -0.53 -13.88
C ILE A 553 -16.71 -0.92 -14.02
N GLN A 554 -16.96 -1.79 -14.98
CA GLN A 554 -18.28 -2.34 -15.24
C GLN A 554 -18.42 -3.70 -14.54
N ASP A 555 -19.43 -3.84 -13.70
CA ASP A 555 -19.70 -5.10 -13.03
C ASP A 555 -20.32 -6.15 -13.97
N THR A 556 -20.55 -7.35 -13.45
CA THR A 556 -21.18 -8.45 -14.22
C THR A 556 -22.62 -8.19 -14.63
N PHE A 557 -23.30 -7.22 -14.02
CA PHE A 557 -24.65 -6.80 -14.36
C PHE A 557 -24.67 -5.66 -15.40
N GLY A 558 -23.49 -5.14 -15.77
CA GLY A 558 -23.35 -4.05 -16.71
C GLY A 558 -23.42 -2.66 -16.07
N GLU A 559 -23.48 -2.56 -14.74
CA GLU A 559 -23.46 -1.28 -14.04
C GLU A 559 -22.02 -0.76 -13.96
N ARG A 560 -21.84 0.51 -14.33
CA ARG A 560 -20.55 1.20 -14.19
C ARG A 560 -20.46 1.83 -12.81
N ARG A 561 -19.40 1.50 -12.07
CA ARG A 561 -19.09 2.09 -10.77
C ARG A 561 -17.75 2.81 -10.84
N ALA A 562 -17.63 3.89 -10.07
CA ALA A 562 -16.37 4.61 -9.93
C ALA A 562 -15.72 4.24 -8.60
N THR A 563 -14.40 4.29 -8.55
CA THR A 563 -13.64 4.06 -7.33
C THR A 563 -12.57 5.12 -7.24
N ALA A 564 -12.41 5.71 -6.06
CA ALA A 564 -11.31 6.62 -5.74
C ALA A 564 -10.44 6.05 -4.61
N VAL A 565 -9.12 6.10 -4.80
CA VAL A 565 -8.15 5.65 -3.78
C VAL A 565 -6.99 6.64 -3.72
N GLY A 566 -6.65 7.09 -2.53
CA GLY A 566 -5.45 7.90 -2.29
C GLY A 566 -4.23 7.02 -1.98
N GLN A 567 -3.05 7.48 -2.39
CA GLN A 567 -1.78 7.02 -1.85
C GLN A 567 -1.35 7.97 -0.74
N VAL A 568 -1.55 7.53 0.50
CA VAL A 568 -1.11 8.25 1.71
C VAL A 568 -0.11 7.37 2.44
N PRO A 569 1.14 7.30 1.95
CA PRO A 569 2.06 6.27 2.40
C PRO A 569 2.85 6.72 3.65
N PHE A 570 2.57 7.90 4.20
CA PHE A 570 3.28 8.45 5.34
C PHE A 570 2.37 8.57 6.55
N ASN A 571 2.87 8.11 7.68
CA ASN A 571 2.09 8.04 8.91
C ASN A 571 2.66 8.91 9.98
N ILE A 572 1.73 9.35 10.81
CA ILE A 572 1.99 10.11 12.00
C ILE A 572 1.70 9.20 13.18
N TYR A 573 2.56 9.22 14.21
CA TYR A 573 2.35 8.50 15.48
C TYR A 573 2.52 6.97 15.42
N ALA A 574 3.56 6.47 14.72
CA ALA A 574 3.97 5.07 14.70
C ALA A 574 2.90 4.07 14.21
N SER A 575 2.06 4.49 13.26
CA SER A 575 1.17 3.58 12.54
C SER A 575 1.87 3.08 11.27
N PRO A 576 2.01 1.77 11.02
CA PRO A 576 2.51 1.28 9.74
C PRO A 576 1.45 1.37 8.63
N THR A 577 1.80 1.83 7.43
CA THR A 577 0.96 1.72 6.22
C THR A 577 1.82 1.33 5.04
N THR A 578 1.19 0.82 3.99
CA THR A 578 1.86 0.38 2.78
C THR A 578 2.21 1.56 1.88
N PRO A 579 3.35 1.51 1.17
CA PRO A 579 3.72 2.54 0.20
C PRO A 579 2.83 2.56 -1.05
N TYR A 580 2.05 1.49 -1.27
CA TYR A 580 1.13 1.33 -2.39
C TYR A 580 -0.33 1.49 -1.94
N SER A 581 -1.20 1.75 -2.91
CA SER A 581 -2.65 1.62 -2.78
C SER A 581 -3.08 0.25 -3.30
N PHE A 582 -3.85 -0.48 -2.49
CA PHE A 582 -4.45 -1.76 -2.86
C PHE A 582 -5.96 -1.62 -2.85
N PHE A 583 -6.63 -2.14 -3.88
CA PHE A 583 -8.08 -2.11 -3.97
C PHE A 583 -8.61 -3.28 -4.78
N GLY A 584 -9.70 -3.87 -4.30
CA GLY A 584 -10.47 -4.84 -5.05
C GLY A 584 -11.24 -4.19 -6.19
N LEU A 585 -11.42 -4.94 -7.25
CA LEU A 585 -12.21 -4.57 -8.42
C LEU A 585 -13.60 -5.21 -8.37
N GLY A 586 -13.80 -6.21 -7.51
CA GLY A 586 -14.96 -7.08 -7.51
C GLY A 586 -15.00 -7.98 -8.74
N ARG A 587 -16.19 -8.52 -8.98
CA ARG A 587 -16.48 -9.32 -10.18
C ARG A 587 -16.61 -8.42 -11.39
N THR A 588 -15.75 -8.63 -12.37
CA THR A 588 -15.78 -7.96 -13.67
C THR A 588 -15.51 -8.97 -14.78
N ASN A 589 -16.14 -8.78 -15.95
CA ASN A 589 -15.82 -9.55 -17.16
C ASN A 589 -14.77 -8.82 -18.02
N ASN A 590 -14.37 -7.61 -17.63
CA ASN A 590 -13.61 -6.68 -18.44
C ASN A 590 -12.36 -6.18 -17.71
N TYR A 591 -11.54 -5.45 -18.45
CA TYR A 591 -10.45 -4.64 -17.94
C TYR A 591 -10.96 -3.36 -17.26
N VAL A 592 -10.10 -2.70 -16.49
CA VAL A 592 -10.37 -1.33 -16.05
C VAL A 592 -10.29 -0.42 -17.28
N GLU A 593 -11.43 0.17 -17.66
CA GLU A 593 -11.58 0.91 -18.91
C GLU A 593 -10.65 2.12 -18.97
N ASN A 594 -10.76 2.98 -17.95
CA ASN A 594 -9.97 4.19 -17.75
C ASN A 594 -9.54 4.27 -16.30
N MET A 595 -8.25 4.49 -16.07
CA MET A 595 -7.68 4.79 -14.76
C MET A 595 -6.93 6.10 -14.82
N TYR A 596 -7.46 7.08 -14.10
CA TYR A 596 -6.84 8.38 -13.91
C TYR A 596 -5.91 8.34 -12.71
N ILE A 597 -4.71 8.87 -12.91
CA ILE A 597 -3.64 8.84 -11.92
C ILE A 597 -3.10 10.25 -11.76
N GLY A 598 -3.41 10.87 -10.64
CA GLY A 598 -3.07 12.25 -10.33
C GLY A 598 -1.85 12.39 -9.42
N SER A 599 -1.11 13.48 -9.60
CA SER A 599 0.01 13.93 -8.78
C SER A 599 -0.17 15.39 -8.38
N THR A 600 0.65 15.89 -7.45
CA THR A 600 0.65 17.31 -7.05
C THR A 600 1.64 18.17 -7.80
N ARG A 601 2.23 17.65 -8.87
CA ARG A 601 3.22 18.38 -9.65
C ARG A 601 2.62 19.66 -10.22
N HIS A 602 3.32 20.78 -10.04
CA HIS A 602 2.86 22.09 -10.51
C HIS A 602 3.01 22.26 -12.02
N GLN A 603 1.99 21.84 -12.76
CA GLN A 603 1.92 21.92 -14.22
C GLN A 603 0.47 22.01 -14.72
N GLY A 604 0.29 22.20 -16.03
CA GLY A 604 -1.03 22.32 -16.66
C GLY A 604 -1.93 21.12 -16.34
N GLU A 605 -1.59 19.95 -16.87
CA GLU A 605 -2.23 18.67 -16.55
C GLU A 605 -1.49 17.96 -15.41
N HIS A 606 -2.17 17.60 -14.33
CA HIS A 606 -1.55 16.95 -13.16
C HIS A 606 -1.85 15.45 -13.06
N TYR A 607 -2.59 14.90 -14.03
CA TYR A 607 -2.95 13.49 -14.08
C TYR A 607 -2.70 12.88 -15.46
N ILE A 608 -2.57 11.55 -15.50
CA ILE A 608 -2.61 10.74 -16.73
C ILE A 608 -3.85 9.86 -16.73
N ASN A 609 -4.33 9.48 -17.92
CA ASN A 609 -5.29 8.40 -18.08
C ASN A 609 -4.58 7.17 -18.69
N ILE A 610 -4.82 5.99 -18.12
CA ILE A 610 -4.38 4.71 -18.65
C ILE A 610 -5.61 3.88 -19.00
N GLU A 611 -5.69 3.51 -20.27
CA GLU A 611 -6.75 2.66 -20.80
C GLU A 611 -6.36 1.18 -20.76
N GLY A 612 -7.34 0.30 -20.58
CA GLY A 612 -7.14 -1.14 -20.83
C GLY A 612 -6.31 -1.87 -19.77
N LEU A 613 -6.39 -1.45 -18.50
CA LEU A 613 -5.59 -2.07 -17.43
C LEU A 613 -6.13 -3.46 -17.07
N LEU A 614 -5.22 -4.44 -17.11
CA LEU A 614 -5.53 -5.83 -16.81
C LEU A 614 -5.70 -6.03 -15.30
N PRO A 615 -6.77 -6.69 -14.84
CA PRO A 615 -6.92 -7.08 -13.44
C PRO A 615 -5.79 -8.01 -12.97
N ASN A 616 -5.62 -8.16 -11.65
CA ASN A 616 -4.56 -8.96 -11.01
C ASN A 616 -3.15 -8.53 -11.43
N SER A 617 -2.92 -7.22 -11.41
CA SER A 617 -1.66 -6.61 -11.79
C SER A 617 -1.24 -5.53 -10.81
N GLN A 618 0.05 -5.25 -10.81
CA GLN A 618 0.67 -4.15 -10.10
C GLN A 618 1.11 -3.08 -11.11
N LEU A 619 0.68 -1.85 -10.87
CA LEU A 619 1.03 -0.69 -11.68
C LEU A 619 2.02 0.21 -10.93
N VAL A 620 3.16 0.47 -11.54
CA VAL A 620 4.15 1.44 -11.05
C VAL A 620 4.14 2.67 -11.98
N VAL A 621 3.87 3.84 -11.42
CA VAL A 621 3.89 5.12 -12.14
C VAL A 621 5.10 5.94 -11.71
N ILE A 622 5.90 6.37 -12.69
CA ILE A 622 7.13 7.13 -12.49
C ILE A 622 6.94 8.52 -13.11
N PRO A 623 6.58 9.54 -12.31
CA PRO A 623 6.32 10.90 -12.80
C PRO A 623 7.60 11.71 -13.01
N TYR A 624 8.62 11.08 -13.61
CA TYR A 624 9.89 11.72 -13.93
C TYR A 624 9.72 12.75 -15.05
N GLN A 625 10.37 13.91 -14.87
CA GLN A 625 10.39 14.97 -15.87
C GLN A 625 11.81 15.45 -16.15
N PRO A 626 12.26 15.40 -17.41
CA PRO A 626 13.49 16.06 -17.82
C PRO A 626 13.42 17.58 -17.59
N SER A 627 14.58 18.19 -17.34
CA SER A 627 14.70 19.64 -17.19
C SER A 627 14.07 20.38 -18.39
N GLY A 628 13.17 21.32 -18.09
CA GLY A 628 12.48 22.13 -19.11
C GLY A 628 11.21 21.49 -19.69
N VAL A 629 10.91 20.23 -19.36
CA VAL A 629 9.67 19.55 -19.78
C VAL A 629 8.63 19.66 -18.66
N ARG A 630 7.45 20.20 -18.98
CA ARG A 630 6.30 20.34 -18.05
C ARG A 630 5.07 19.68 -18.64
N SER A 631 5.17 18.37 -18.89
CA SER A 631 4.09 17.57 -19.47
C SER A 631 4.04 16.21 -18.82
N VAL A 632 2.82 15.69 -18.66
CA VAL A 632 2.57 14.31 -18.19
C VAL A 632 3.06 13.25 -19.18
N GLY A 633 3.28 13.60 -20.45
CA GLY A 633 3.73 12.67 -21.48
C GLY A 633 5.13 12.06 -21.24
N SER A 634 5.92 12.61 -20.33
CA SER A 634 7.22 12.03 -19.94
C SER A 634 7.12 10.95 -18.87
N TRP A 635 5.95 10.80 -18.24
CA TRP A 635 5.75 9.84 -17.15
C TRP A 635 5.82 8.43 -17.70
N LYS A 636 6.54 7.56 -16.98
CA LYS A 636 6.59 6.14 -17.33
C LYS A 636 5.60 5.36 -16.50
N LYS A 637 5.11 4.28 -17.11
CA LYS A 637 4.16 3.34 -16.53
C LYS A 637 4.69 1.94 -16.76
N GLU A 638 4.80 1.17 -15.69
CA GLU A 638 5.27 -0.21 -15.71
C GLU A 638 4.16 -1.09 -15.13
N LEU A 639 3.71 -2.08 -15.92
CA LEU A 639 2.66 -3.00 -15.53
C LEU A 639 3.28 -4.37 -15.28
N TYR A 640 3.14 -4.85 -14.06
CA TYR A 640 3.59 -6.16 -13.61
C TYR A 640 2.38 -7.08 -13.49
N LEU A 641 2.40 -8.16 -14.27
CA LEU A 641 1.34 -9.15 -14.23
C LEU A 641 1.69 -10.21 -13.20
N HIS A 642 0.77 -10.52 -12.29
CA HIS A 642 0.90 -11.72 -11.46
C HIS A 642 0.59 -12.94 -12.33
N PRO A 643 1.58 -13.78 -12.65
CA PRO A 643 1.33 -14.98 -13.43
C PRO A 643 0.47 -15.92 -12.60
N ALA A 644 -0.68 -16.33 -13.13
CA ALA A 644 -1.54 -17.25 -12.42
C ALA A 644 -0.86 -18.63 -12.26
N ASP A 645 -1.04 -19.26 -11.10
CA ASP A 645 -0.50 -20.59 -10.74
C ASP A 645 -0.76 -21.68 -11.81
N TRP A 646 -1.80 -21.51 -12.62
CA TRP A 646 -2.21 -22.46 -13.65
C TRP A 646 -1.48 -22.31 -15.00
N ILE A 647 -0.74 -21.21 -15.23
CA ILE A 647 -0.07 -20.94 -16.52
C ILE A 647 0.86 -22.09 -16.95
N PRO A 648 1.72 -22.67 -16.09
CA PRO A 648 2.56 -23.81 -16.49
C PRO A 648 1.73 -25.02 -16.91
N TRP A 649 0.64 -25.31 -16.21
CA TRP A 649 -0.24 -26.45 -16.50
C TRP A 649 -0.99 -26.28 -17.83
N VAL A 650 -1.49 -25.08 -18.10
CA VAL A 650 -2.11 -24.76 -19.39
C VAL A 650 -1.08 -24.80 -20.51
N SER A 651 0.13 -24.30 -20.28
CA SER A 651 1.23 -24.34 -21.26
C SER A 651 1.62 -25.78 -21.61
N ILE A 652 1.72 -26.66 -20.61
CA ILE A 652 1.96 -28.10 -20.80
C ILE A 652 0.81 -28.73 -21.58
N SER A 653 -0.44 -28.43 -21.20
CA SER A 653 -1.63 -28.98 -21.87
C SER A 653 -1.70 -28.55 -23.34
N LEU A 654 -1.41 -27.29 -23.63
CA LEU A 654 -1.35 -26.72 -24.98
C LEU A 654 -0.20 -27.34 -25.79
N ALA A 655 0.97 -27.53 -25.18
CA ALA A 655 2.11 -28.16 -25.84
C ALA A 655 1.80 -29.61 -26.22
N ILE A 656 1.17 -30.37 -25.32
CA ILE A 656 0.72 -31.75 -25.58
C ILE A 656 -0.31 -31.77 -26.72
N ALA A 657 -1.34 -30.91 -26.65
CA ALA A 657 -2.37 -30.82 -27.69
C ALA A 657 -1.76 -30.48 -29.06
N THR A 658 -0.83 -29.53 -29.10
CA THR A 658 -0.12 -29.12 -30.32
C THR A 658 0.73 -30.25 -30.88
N LEU A 659 1.42 -31.01 -30.02
CA LEU A 659 2.23 -32.17 -30.44
C LEU A 659 1.35 -33.29 -31.01
N VAL A 660 0.20 -33.57 -30.39
CA VAL A 660 -0.78 -34.53 -30.92
C VAL A 660 -1.27 -34.12 -32.30
N LEU A 661 -1.64 -32.85 -32.49
CA LEU A 661 -2.05 -32.32 -33.79
C LEU A 661 -0.93 -32.42 -34.83
N ALA A 662 0.32 -32.09 -34.45
CA ALA A 662 1.46 -32.22 -35.34
C ALA A 662 1.69 -33.67 -35.79
N VAL A 663 1.57 -34.65 -34.87
CA VAL A 663 1.67 -36.07 -35.20
C VAL A 663 0.56 -36.50 -36.16
N ILE A 664 -0.68 -36.09 -35.93
CA ILE A 664 -1.81 -36.38 -36.82
C ILE A 664 -1.54 -35.82 -38.23
N VAL A 665 -1.08 -34.56 -38.33
CA VAL A 665 -0.74 -33.92 -39.61
C VAL A 665 0.38 -34.68 -40.32
N VAL A 666 1.44 -35.08 -39.62
CA VAL A 666 2.54 -35.85 -40.21
C VAL A 666 2.06 -37.22 -40.70
N VAL A 667 1.22 -37.93 -39.92
CA VAL A 667 0.66 -39.22 -40.32
C VAL A 667 -0.21 -39.08 -41.57
N LEU A 668 -1.10 -38.09 -41.59
CA LEU A 668 -1.94 -37.80 -42.76
C LEU A 668 -1.10 -37.45 -43.98
N HIS A 669 -0.08 -36.59 -43.83
CA HIS A 669 0.82 -36.21 -44.92
C HIS A 669 1.62 -37.39 -45.47
N VAL A 670 2.09 -38.29 -44.60
CA VAL A 670 2.78 -39.52 -45.03
C VAL A 670 1.82 -40.48 -45.74
N ASN A 671 0.57 -40.58 -45.29
CA ASN A 671 -0.44 -41.41 -45.95
C ASN A 671 -0.82 -40.85 -47.33
N GLU A 672 -1.07 -39.54 -47.42
CA GLU A 672 -1.31 -38.83 -48.68
C GLU A 672 -0.16 -39.04 -49.66
N LYS A 673 1.09 -38.82 -49.22
CA LYS A 673 2.27 -39.07 -50.04
C LYS A 673 2.38 -40.52 -50.52
N ARG A 674 2.00 -41.49 -49.69
CA ARG A 674 1.98 -42.91 -50.08
C ARG A 674 0.89 -43.22 -51.11
N GLU A 675 -0.27 -42.57 -51.02
CA GLU A 675 -1.34 -42.71 -52.01
C GLU A 675 -0.96 -42.08 -53.34
N ASP A 676 -0.39 -40.87 -53.33
CA ASP A 676 0.14 -40.19 -54.52
C ASP A 676 1.21 -41.02 -55.24
N GLU A 677 2.14 -41.63 -54.49
CA GLU A 677 3.15 -42.52 -55.06
C GLU A 677 2.52 -43.76 -55.71
N ARG A 678 1.47 -44.32 -55.11
CA ARG A 678 0.71 -45.46 -55.69
C ARG A 678 -0.01 -45.04 -56.97
N GLU A 679 -0.63 -43.86 -57.00
CA GLU A 679 -1.27 -43.34 -58.21
C GLU A 679 -0.27 -43.05 -59.33
N ARG A 680 0.88 -42.43 -59.02
CA ARG A 680 1.95 -42.20 -60.00
C ARG A 680 2.45 -43.51 -60.60
N ARG A 681 2.65 -44.55 -59.78
CA ARG A 681 3.03 -45.89 -60.29
C ARG A 681 1.94 -46.50 -61.16
N ARG A 682 0.66 -46.38 -60.80
CA ARG A 682 -0.46 -46.82 -61.64
C ARG A 682 -0.47 -46.10 -63.00
N LYS A 683 -0.32 -44.77 -63.01
CA LYS A 683 -0.24 -43.96 -64.24
C LYS A 683 0.97 -44.34 -65.12
N ALA A 684 2.12 -44.61 -64.52
CA ALA A 684 3.30 -45.08 -65.25
C ALA A 684 3.10 -46.47 -65.86
N HIS A 685 2.43 -47.38 -65.15
CA HIS A 685 2.10 -48.70 -65.68
C HIS A 685 1.06 -48.64 -66.80
N THR A 686 0.07 -47.75 -66.75
CA THR A 686 -0.89 -47.56 -67.86
C THR A 686 -0.23 -47.00 -69.12
N ILE A 687 0.73 -46.07 -68.99
CA ILE A 687 1.46 -45.50 -70.14
C ILE A 687 2.33 -46.56 -70.83
N ASN A 688 2.93 -47.48 -70.07
CA ASN A 688 3.70 -48.58 -70.66
C ASN A 688 2.84 -49.64 -71.37
N PHE A 689 1.56 -49.74 -71.02
CA PHE A 689 0.61 -50.63 -71.71
C PHE A 689 0.02 -50.00 -72.98
N ASP A 690 -0.14 -48.68 -73.05
CA ASP A 690 -0.55 -47.97 -74.28
C ASP A 690 0.58 -47.85 -75.32
N ALA A 691 1.83 -48.13 -74.93
CA ALA A 691 3.01 -48.08 -75.81
C ALA A 691 3.41 -49.45 -76.41
N LEU A 692 2.65 -50.51 -76.10
CA LEU A 692 2.71 -51.85 -76.70
C LEU A 692 1.47 -52.08 -77.56
#